data_AF-Q7NB57-F1
#
_entry.id   AF-Q7NB57-F1
#
_cell.length_a   1.000
_cell.length_b   1.000
_cell.length_c   1.000
_cell.angle_alpha   90.00
_cell.angle_beta   90.00
_cell.angle_gamma   90.00
#
_symmetry.space_group_name_H-M   'P 1'
#
loop_
_entity.id
_entity.type
_entity.pdbx_description
1 polymer ?
#
loop_
_entity_poly.entity_id
_entity_poly.type
_entity_poly.pdbx_seq_one_letter_code
_entity_poly.pdbx_strand_id
1 'polypeptide(L)'
;MKRKNILKFVSLLGIGSFVMLAAASCTSTATPTPNPEPKPNPKPEPKPDPMPNPPSGGMNGGDTNPGGGQNMMDAAAQELTAAKKVLSDLIGEESKTVELYADYAKIKADLTSAYTVAKTTSDSLTSTLDQVKTATSTLDNAIKTASTDKKTFDDQNSDLVTAYKELKSNVNNKDNNLMGLDSTQYSAIRTNLEGYYTIGADVVKKTLVPVEGMSPTKDEVTNLNTNINASVADLGSRKENADMYFNKFGKKVLVKSGVVAPKPMMADGVQTEHETPTDNSQPVNYSFVGYSVDVNGSGSTLPAWDYVKRTVFNINGTLVDNQNGDANTAPLTDVSWIYSLNNGSKYTVSFTYYGPTTAYLYFPYKLVQSSQSTTVGLNYSLNGTEAKSVEFTAPTTMNPEEMDSPAGTTQTTPETTTPATTANLTPTVDTINVAKAILTNLKFGENTIDFTVPAQKVAPMFGNFYITASEDNLDKVNDDIFGNKTTKSEESTSVTVDLLKGYNLAADYSTFFAKYTGATLDGENAGDYYLVGFIGSSNKRTYSGTGTQMNTPLNIGDKRNLIIYVNAPTEGKYYVSGIYTTGSNRALRLWANNENNFMQFVNLNSGPGNTLKTFTTNMTDSRITNQTISLNKGLNKVVIRSTNGGKAPNLGNLTFTLMKPATPSA
;
A
#
# COMPACT_ATOMS: atom_id res chain seq x y z
N MET A 1 -45.23 -1.06 4.52
CA MET A 1 -44.62 -2.32 4.02
C MET A 1 -43.95 -3.05 5.17
N LYS A 2 -44.25 -4.34 5.33
CA LYS A 2 -43.89 -5.18 6.49
C LYS A 2 -42.40 -5.55 6.47
N ARG A 3 -41.74 -5.48 7.63
CA ARG A 3 -40.36 -5.94 7.86
C ARG A 3 -40.31 -7.48 7.76
N LYS A 4 -39.37 -8.01 6.98
CA LYS A 4 -39.03 -9.45 6.94
C LYS A 4 -37.73 -9.66 7.72
N ASN A 5 -37.84 -10.36 8.85
CA ASN A 5 -36.70 -10.95 9.55
C ASN A 5 -36.18 -12.13 8.71
N ILE A 6 -34.90 -12.08 8.34
CA ILE A 6 -34.16 -13.25 7.85
C ILE A 6 -33.38 -13.81 9.04
N LEU A 7 -33.85 -14.94 9.55
CA LEU A 7 -33.18 -15.76 10.54
C LEU A 7 -32.15 -16.62 9.81
N LYS A 8 -30.85 -16.39 10.03
CA LYS A 8 -29.79 -17.25 9.53
C LYS A 8 -29.54 -18.38 10.53
N PHE A 9 -29.75 -19.62 10.10
CA PHE A 9 -29.32 -20.81 10.82
C PHE A 9 -27.79 -20.83 10.85
N VAL A 10 -27.20 -20.65 12.04
CA VAL A 10 -25.80 -20.98 12.31
C VAL A 10 -25.77 -22.42 12.79
N SER A 11 -25.10 -23.27 12.01
CA SER A 11 -24.75 -24.64 12.36
C SER A 11 -23.95 -24.63 13.67
N LEU A 12 -24.55 -25.19 14.72
CA LEU A 12 -23.94 -25.40 16.03
C LEU A 12 -23.31 -26.80 16.03
N LEU A 13 -22.02 -26.89 15.73
CA LEU A 13 -21.21 -28.08 15.97
C LEU A 13 -19.93 -27.68 16.70
N GLY A 14 -20.02 -27.81 18.03
CA GLY A 14 -18.99 -28.37 18.91
C GLY A 14 -17.62 -27.71 18.97
N ILE A 15 -17.43 -26.82 19.95
CA ILE A 15 -16.25 -26.89 20.82
C ILE A 15 -16.68 -26.39 22.21
N GLY A 16 -16.75 -27.31 23.17
CA GLY A 16 -16.85 -26.95 24.58
C GLY A 16 -15.46 -26.51 25.05
N SER A 17 -15.31 -25.27 25.47
CA SER A 17 -14.16 -24.81 26.23
C SER A 17 -14.67 -23.92 27.36
N PHE A 18 -14.55 -24.42 28.57
CA PHE A 18 -14.85 -23.67 29.78
C PHE A 18 -13.81 -22.55 29.92
N VAL A 19 -14.27 -21.31 29.83
CA VAL A 19 -13.47 -20.12 30.14
C VAL A 19 -13.40 -19.99 31.67
N MET A 20 -12.22 -20.16 32.26
CA MET A 20 -11.95 -19.63 33.60
C MET A 20 -11.60 -18.15 33.47
N LEU A 21 -12.45 -17.34 34.10
CA LEU A 21 -12.32 -15.90 34.23
C LEU A 21 -11.23 -15.59 35.28
N ALA A 22 -10.06 -15.11 34.84
CA ALA A 22 -9.06 -14.54 35.73
C ALA A 22 -9.22 -13.02 35.78
N ALA A 23 -9.54 -12.48 36.95
CA ALA A 23 -9.62 -11.05 37.19
C ALA A 23 -8.21 -10.43 37.14
N ALA A 24 -8.03 -9.45 36.25
CA ALA A 24 -6.86 -8.58 36.25
C ALA A 24 -6.94 -7.63 37.46
N SER A 25 -5.85 -7.56 38.24
CA SER A 25 -5.64 -6.50 39.23
C SER A 25 -4.36 -5.75 38.86
N CYS A 26 -4.52 -4.44 38.68
CA CYS A 26 -3.50 -3.50 38.25
C CYS A 26 -2.47 -3.20 39.35
N THR A 27 -1.25 -2.97 38.89
CA THR A 27 -0.06 -2.54 39.63
C THR A 27 -0.15 -1.14 40.23
N SER A 28 0.42 -0.94 41.43
CA SER A 28 1.14 0.31 41.76
C SER A 28 2.33 0.07 42.73
N THR A 29 3.51 0.37 42.20
CA THR A 29 4.80 0.89 42.74
C THR A 29 5.22 0.74 44.22
N ALA A 30 6.51 0.38 44.40
CA ALA A 30 7.26 0.21 45.64
C ALA A 30 8.13 1.42 46.05
N THR A 31 8.41 1.61 47.36
CA THR A 31 9.72 1.96 48.01
C THR A 31 9.56 2.16 49.55
N PRO A 32 10.62 2.14 50.40
CA PRO A 32 11.22 0.97 51.03
C PRO A 32 11.07 0.92 52.58
N THR A 33 11.49 -0.21 53.16
CA THR A 33 11.49 -0.61 54.58
C THR A 33 12.35 0.28 55.51
N PRO A 34 12.11 0.21 56.84
CA PRO A 34 13.18 -0.33 57.69
C PRO A 34 12.73 -1.42 58.69
N ASN A 35 13.68 -2.31 58.92
CA ASN A 35 13.78 -3.47 59.83
C ASN A 35 13.60 -3.08 61.32
N PRO A 36 13.17 -4.01 62.22
CA PRO A 36 14.16 -4.81 62.97
C PRO A 36 13.73 -6.27 63.31
N GLU A 37 14.57 -7.22 62.90
CA GLU A 37 15.29 -8.26 63.68
C GLU A 37 14.56 -9.20 64.71
N PRO A 38 15.12 -10.39 65.02
CA PRO A 38 14.50 -11.67 64.70
C PRO A 38 14.03 -12.47 65.93
N LYS A 39 13.09 -13.41 65.71
CA LYS A 39 12.76 -14.47 66.68
C LYS A 39 12.75 -15.86 66.00
N PRO A 40 13.00 -16.93 66.78
CA PRO A 40 13.87 -18.03 66.38
C PRO A 40 13.16 -19.18 65.66
N ASN A 41 13.94 -19.89 64.85
CA ASN A 41 13.61 -21.13 64.15
C ASN A 41 12.92 -22.19 65.03
N PRO A 42 11.80 -22.76 64.59
CA PRO A 42 11.41 -24.10 64.97
C PRO A 42 12.19 -25.17 64.18
N LYS A 43 12.64 -26.16 64.94
CA LYS A 43 13.43 -27.34 64.59
C LYS A 43 12.68 -28.28 63.61
N PRO A 44 13.39 -29.07 62.77
CA PRO A 44 12.78 -29.94 61.78
C PRO A 44 12.00 -31.10 62.41
N GLU A 45 10.79 -31.37 61.90
CA GLU A 45 10.08 -32.62 62.19
C GLU A 45 10.68 -33.79 61.39
N PRO A 46 10.75 -35.01 61.97
CA PRO A 46 11.51 -36.12 61.42
C PRO A 46 10.72 -36.91 60.38
N LYS A 47 11.48 -37.43 59.41
CA LYS A 47 11.12 -38.49 58.46
C LYS A 47 10.50 -39.70 59.18
N PRO A 48 9.41 -40.30 58.68
CA PRO A 48 9.00 -41.63 59.13
C PRO A 48 9.96 -42.70 58.59
N ASP A 49 10.55 -43.45 59.52
CA ASP A 49 11.36 -44.64 59.28
C ASP A 49 10.49 -45.88 58.95
N PRO A 50 11.10 -46.98 58.45
CA PRO A 50 10.44 -47.98 57.62
C PRO A 50 9.57 -48.98 58.39
N MET A 51 8.56 -49.51 57.70
CA MET A 51 7.69 -50.60 58.18
C MET A 51 8.49 -51.80 58.72
N PRO A 52 8.16 -52.31 59.92
CA PRO A 52 8.73 -53.55 60.42
C PRO A 52 7.98 -54.77 59.87
N ASN A 53 8.76 -55.77 59.44
CA ASN A 53 8.31 -57.13 59.15
C ASN A 53 7.70 -57.79 60.42
N PRO A 54 6.72 -58.71 60.29
CA PRO A 54 6.12 -59.35 61.46
C PRO A 54 7.02 -60.48 62.03
N PRO A 55 7.00 -60.71 63.36
CA PRO A 55 7.75 -61.79 63.99
C PRO A 55 6.99 -63.13 63.95
N SER A 56 7.76 -64.22 63.99
CA SER A 56 7.32 -65.60 64.12
C SER A 56 7.25 -66.08 65.58
N GLY A 57 6.34 -67.03 65.84
CA GLY A 57 6.24 -67.88 67.05
C GLY A 57 5.28 -67.35 68.13
N GLY A 58 4.38 -68.10 68.78
CA GLY A 58 4.01 -69.52 68.76
C GLY A 58 3.05 -69.83 69.94
N MET A 59 2.15 -70.81 69.74
CA MET A 59 1.40 -71.66 70.71
C MET A 59 0.33 -71.09 71.68
N ASN A 60 -0.93 -71.42 71.40
CA ASN A 60 -1.95 -72.15 72.19
C ASN A 60 -3.32 -71.75 71.63
N GLY A 61 -4.21 -72.61 71.15
CA GLY A 61 -4.73 -73.84 71.73
C GLY A 61 -6.26 -73.68 71.74
N GLY A 62 -6.95 -74.34 70.81
CA GLY A 62 -8.40 -74.19 70.66
C GLY A 62 -8.90 -74.88 69.40
N ASP A 63 -9.22 -76.18 69.54
CA ASP A 63 -10.04 -76.92 68.59
C ASP A 63 -11.36 -76.18 68.33
N THR A 64 -11.58 -75.74 67.10
CA THR A 64 -12.83 -75.97 66.38
C THR A 64 -12.55 -75.96 64.89
N ASN A 65 -12.47 -77.15 64.31
CA ASN A 65 -12.85 -77.34 62.91
C ASN A 65 -14.35 -77.03 62.78
N PRO A 66 -14.77 -76.23 61.78
CA PRO A 66 -15.96 -76.57 61.04
C PRO A 66 -15.55 -76.87 59.60
N GLY A 67 -15.72 -78.13 59.23
CA GLY A 67 -15.82 -78.49 57.83
C GLY A 67 -17.00 -77.78 57.17
N GLY A 68 -16.92 -77.62 55.85
CA GLY A 68 -18.03 -77.20 55.01
C GLY A 68 -17.69 -75.99 54.15
N GLY A 69 -17.22 -76.24 52.93
CA GLY A 69 -16.82 -75.26 51.92
C GLY A 69 -17.93 -74.36 51.34
N GLN A 70 -18.80 -73.80 52.18
CA GLN A 70 -19.95 -72.98 51.76
C GLN A 70 -19.76 -71.47 52.02
N ASN A 71 -18.92 -71.06 53.00
CA ASN A 71 -18.65 -69.65 53.30
C ASN A 71 -17.46 -69.04 52.52
N MET A 72 -16.67 -69.86 51.80
CA MET A 72 -15.57 -69.35 50.97
C MET A 72 -16.04 -68.73 49.64
N MET A 73 -17.21 -69.14 49.13
CA MET A 73 -17.79 -68.53 47.92
C MET A 73 -18.23 -67.09 48.17
N ASP A 74 -18.80 -66.79 49.34
CA ASP A 74 -19.24 -65.43 49.70
C ASP A 74 -18.06 -64.47 49.85
N ALA A 75 -16.95 -64.92 50.43
CA ALA A 75 -15.73 -64.11 50.56
C ALA A 75 -15.09 -63.79 49.18
N ALA A 76 -14.97 -64.79 48.30
CA ALA A 76 -14.42 -64.60 46.95
C ALA A 76 -15.32 -63.71 46.07
N ALA A 77 -16.65 -63.84 46.20
CA ALA A 77 -17.61 -62.99 45.52
C ALA A 77 -17.54 -61.53 46.02
N GLN A 78 -17.43 -61.32 47.33
CA GLN A 78 -17.23 -59.98 47.92
C GLN A 78 -15.92 -59.35 47.47
N GLU A 79 -14.82 -60.11 47.43
CA GLU A 79 -13.54 -59.64 46.90
C GLU A 79 -13.62 -59.25 45.42
N LEU A 80 -14.32 -60.03 44.59
CA LEU A 80 -14.53 -59.72 43.18
C LEU A 80 -15.37 -58.44 43.00
N THR A 81 -16.44 -58.28 43.78
CA THR A 81 -17.26 -57.05 43.78
C THR A 81 -16.44 -55.83 44.21
N ALA A 82 -15.64 -55.95 45.27
CA ALA A 82 -14.76 -54.88 45.72
C ALA A 82 -13.71 -54.51 44.66
N ALA A 83 -13.06 -55.51 44.05
CA ALA A 83 -12.08 -55.30 42.98
C ALA A 83 -12.71 -54.63 41.75
N LYS A 84 -13.92 -55.04 41.36
CA LYS A 84 -14.68 -54.40 40.26
C LYS A 84 -15.05 -52.95 40.59
N LYS A 85 -15.38 -52.65 41.85
CA LYS A 85 -15.64 -51.26 42.27
C LYS A 85 -14.41 -50.39 42.11
N VAL A 86 -13.23 -50.85 42.55
CA VAL A 86 -11.96 -50.12 42.40
C VAL A 86 -11.66 -49.84 40.93
N LEU A 87 -11.79 -50.86 40.06
CA LEU A 87 -11.60 -50.70 38.62
C LEU A 87 -12.58 -49.68 38.02
N SER A 88 -13.86 -49.76 38.39
CA SER A 88 -14.89 -48.84 37.93
C SER A 88 -14.64 -47.39 38.40
N ASP A 89 -14.17 -47.20 39.62
CA ASP A 89 -13.84 -45.88 40.15
C ASP A 89 -12.69 -45.24 39.34
N LEU A 90 -11.64 -46.01 38.98
CA LEU A 90 -10.57 -45.55 38.10
C LEU A 90 -11.08 -45.18 36.69
N ILE A 91 -11.94 -46.01 36.11
CA ILE A 91 -12.56 -45.75 34.79
C ILE A 91 -13.41 -44.47 34.83
N GLY A 92 -14.09 -44.19 35.95
CA GLY A 92 -14.92 -42.99 36.13
C GLY A 92 -14.18 -41.67 35.95
N GLU A 93 -12.85 -41.66 36.07
CA GLU A 93 -11.99 -40.48 35.90
C GLU A 93 -11.39 -40.34 34.48
N GLU A 94 -11.75 -41.22 33.54
CA GLU A 94 -11.20 -41.26 32.17
C GLU A 94 -11.24 -39.89 31.48
N SER A 95 -12.41 -39.25 31.42
CA SER A 95 -12.58 -37.99 30.68
C SER A 95 -11.63 -36.89 31.19
N LYS A 96 -11.48 -36.75 32.51
CA LYS A 96 -10.61 -35.73 33.10
C LYS A 96 -9.13 -36.08 32.87
N THR A 97 -8.78 -37.36 33.02
CA THR A 97 -7.40 -37.83 32.94
C THR A 97 -6.87 -37.76 31.50
N VAL A 98 -7.65 -38.23 30.53
CA VAL A 98 -7.28 -38.26 29.11
C VAL A 98 -7.19 -36.85 28.52
N GLU A 99 -8.01 -35.91 28.98
CA GLU A 99 -8.02 -34.52 28.49
C GLU A 99 -6.71 -33.76 28.82
N LEU A 100 -6.02 -34.11 29.92
CA LEU A 100 -4.72 -33.54 30.29
C LEU A 100 -3.63 -33.77 29.22
N TYR A 101 -3.82 -34.77 28.36
CA TYR A 101 -2.88 -35.16 27.31
C TYR A 101 -3.34 -34.73 25.90
N ALA A 102 -4.29 -33.78 25.79
CA ALA A 102 -4.81 -33.32 24.50
C ALA A 102 -3.71 -32.86 23.52
N ASP A 103 -2.63 -32.26 24.02
CA ASP A 103 -1.48 -31.81 23.23
C ASP A 103 -0.36 -32.87 23.10
N TYR A 104 -0.58 -34.11 23.55
CA TYR A 104 0.39 -35.22 23.53
C TYR A 104 -0.29 -36.46 22.94
N ALA A 105 -0.59 -36.44 21.65
CA ALA A 105 -1.47 -37.41 21.01
C ALA A 105 -1.05 -38.88 21.23
N LYS A 106 0.25 -39.20 21.23
CA LYS A 106 0.72 -40.56 21.51
C LYS A 106 0.41 -41.01 22.94
N ILE A 107 0.74 -40.17 23.93
CA ILE A 107 0.45 -40.44 25.35
C ILE A 107 -1.06 -40.60 25.54
N LYS A 108 -1.86 -39.72 24.92
CA LYS A 108 -3.32 -39.78 24.95
C LYS A 108 -3.86 -41.09 24.35
N ALA A 109 -3.34 -41.51 23.21
CA ALA A 109 -3.78 -42.72 22.51
C ALA A 109 -3.46 -43.99 23.31
N ASP A 110 -2.26 -44.08 23.86
CA ASP A 110 -1.83 -45.22 24.68
C ASP A 110 -2.67 -45.31 25.97
N LEU A 111 -2.92 -44.17 26.63
CA LEU A 111 -3.79 -44.11 27.81
C LEU A 111 -5.25 -44.47 27.49
N THR A 112 -5.80 -43.97 26.38
CA THR A 112 -7.17 -44.31 25.93
C THR A 112 -7.31 -45.80 25.64
N SER A 113 -6.27 -46.43 25.08
CA SER A 113 -6.24 -47.87 24.83
C SER A 113 -6.26 -48.66 26.14
N ALA A 114 -5.53 -48.23 27.17
CA ALA A 114 -5.56 -48.85 28.49
C ALA A 114 -6.94 -48.74 29.17
N TYR A 115 -7.60 -47.57 29.08
CA TYR A 115 -8.97 -47.39 29.55
C TYR A 115 -9.96 -48.31 28.82
N THR A 116 -9.80 -48.48 27.50
CA THR A 116 -10.65 -49.38 26.69
C THR A 116 -10.53 -50.83 27.14
N VAL A 117 -9.31 -51.30 27.41
CA VAL A 117 -9.07 -52.66 27.94
C VAL A 117 -9.69 -52.81 29.33
N ALA A 118 -9.46 -51.84 30.22
CA ALA A 118 -10.01 -51.85 31.58
C ALA A 118 -11.55 -51.89 31.59
N LYS A 119 -12.19 -51.10 30.72
CA LYS A 119 -13.65 -51.07 30.56
C LYS A 119 -14.18 -52.41 30.06
N THR A 120 -13.52 -53.01 29.08
CA THR A 120 -13.88 -54.35 28.58
C THR A 120 -13.84 -55.41 29.70
N THR A 121 -12.82 -55.37 30.56
CA THR A 121 -12.72 -56.28 31.72
C THR A 121 -13.78 -56.00 32.79
N SER A 122 -14.05 -54.72 33.07
CA SER A 122 -15.06 -54.29 34.04
C SER A 122 -16.47 -54.74 33.65
N ASP A 123 -16.84 -54.52 32.39
CA ASP A 123 -18.17 -54.80 31.83
C ASP A 123 -18.42 -56.30 31.63
N SER A 124 -17.37 -57.12 31.58
CA SER A 124 -17.51 -58.57 31.41
C SER A 124 -18.10 -59.25 32.66
N LEU A 125 -19.15 -60.03 32.42
CA LEU A 125 -19.82 -60.85 33.43
C LEU A 125 -19.00 -62.08 33.86
N THR A 126 -17.97 -62.45 33.09
CA THR A 126 -17.17 -63.66 33.30
C THR A 126 -15.75 -63.38 33.79
N SER A 127 -15.37 -62.11 33.95
CA SER A 127 -14.03 -61.73 34.43
C SER A 127 -13.73 -62.31 35.82
N THR A 128 -12.60 -62.99 35.97
CA THR A 128 -12.12 -63.53 37.25
C THR A 128 -11.52 -62.43 38.14
N LEU A 129 -11.36 -62.71 39.43
CA LEU A 129 -10.72 -61.79 40.39
C LEU A 129 -9.32 -61.37 39.92
N ASP A 130 -8.52 -62.32 39.42
CA ASP A 130 -7.17 -62.05 38.92
C ASP A 130 -7.19 -61.18 37.66
N GLN A 131 -8.16 -61.39 36.76
CA GLN A 131 -8.33 -60.56 35.57
C GLN A 131 -8.68 -59.11 35.96
N VAL A 132 -9.57 -58.91 36.93
CA VAL A 132 -9.95 -57.57 37.42
C VAL A 132 -8.79 -56.89 38.14
N LYS A 133 -8.06 -57.60 39.01
CA LYS A 133 -6.86 -57.07 39.68
C LYS A 133 -5.75 -56.72 38.67
N THR A 134 -5.55 -57.55 37.65
CA THR A 134 -4.59 -57.31 36.57
C THR A 134 -4.97 -56.09 35.73
N ALA A 135 -6.24 -55.95 35.34
CA ALA A 135 -6.73 -54.80 34.60
C ALA A 135 -6.60 -53.50 35.42
N THR A 136 -6.89 -53.55 36.72
CA THR A 136 -6.71 -52.42 37.64
C THR A 136 -5.25 -51.99 37.71
N SER A 137 -4.33 -52.92 37.95
CA SER A 137 -2.88 -52.64 37.99
C SER A 137 -2.36 -52.10 36.66
N THR A 138 -2.84 -52.66 35.54
CA THR A 138 -2.46 -52.22 34.19
C THR A 138 -2.91 -50.79 33.92
N LEU A 139 -4.15 -50.44 34.28
CA LEU A 139 -4.67 -49.09 34.10
C LEU A 139 -3.95 -48.08 35.00
N ASP A 140 -3.74 -48.41 36.28
CA ASP A 140 -3.01 -47.55 37.22
C ASP A 140 -1.57 -47.29 36.74
N ASN A 141 -0.88 -48.33 36.24
CA ASN A 141 0.44 -48.17 35.64
C ASN A 141 0.40 -47.30 34.38
N ALA A 142 -0.58 -47.46 33.49
CA ALA A 142 -0.72 -46.63 32.31
C ALA A 142 -0.94 -45.15 32.65
N ILE A 143 -1.74 -44.85 33.68
CA ILE A 143 -1.97 -43.48 34.19
C ILE A 143 -0.66 -42.88 34.72
N LYS A 144 0.11 -43.64 35.51
CA LYS A 144 1.42 -43.21 36.04
C LYS A 144 2.45 -42.98 34.94
N THR A 145 2.51 -43.88 33.96
CA THR A 145 3.39 -43.76 32.79
C THR A 145 3.04 -42.52 31.99
N ALA A 146 1.76 -42.28 31.67
CA ALA A 146 1.34 -41.07 30.96
C ALA A 146 1.76 -39.79 31.68
N SER A 147 1.61 -39.74 33.00
CA SER A 147 2.03 -38.59 33.82
C SER A 147 3.55 -38.39 33.78
N THR A 148 4.31 -39.48 33.88
CA THR A 148 5.78 -39.47 33.87
C THR A 148 6.32 -39.07 32.49
N ASP A 149 5.76 -39.62 31.42
CA ASP A 149 6.18 -39.34 30.05
C ASP A 149 5.94 -37.88 29.69
N LYS A 150 4.76 -37.34 30.06
CA LYS A 150 4.45 -35.92 29.89
C LYS A 150 5.45 -35.05 30.66
N LYS A 151 5.69 -35.36 31.93
CA LYS A 151 6.64 -34.61 32.77
C LYS A 151 8.05 -34.63 32.16
N THR A 152 8.51 -35.80 31.73
CA THR A 152 9.83 -35.99 31.12
C THR A 152 9.95 -35.17 29.84
N PHE A 153 8.94 -35.23 28.97
CA PHE A 153 8.91 -34.43 27.75
C PHE A 153 8.95 -32.93 28.06
N ASP A 154 8.12 -32.47 29.00
CA ASP A 154 8.02 -31.05 29.36
C ASP A 154 9.32 -30.52 29.95
N ASP A 155 9.95 -31.29 30.85
CA ASP A 155 11.22 -30.91 31.48
C ASP A 155 12.35 -30.85 30.43
N GLN A 156 12.32 -31.71 29.42
CA GLN A 156 13.32 -31.73 28.34
C GLN A 156 13.07 -30.68 27.24
N ASN A 157 11.83 -30.22 27.09
CA ASN A 157 11.40 -29.37 25.97
C ASN A 157 10.66 -28.11 26.43
N SER A 158 11.03 -27.53 27.57
CA SER A 158 10.32 -26.41 28.23
C SER A 158 10.03 -25.23 27.29
N ASP A 159 11.00 -24.86 26.46
CA ASP A 159 10.88 -23.74 25.53
C ASP A 159 9.90 -24.04 24.41
N LEU A 160 9.92 -25.27 23.87
CA LEU A 160 8.97 -25.71 22.86
C LEU A 160 7.55 -25.74 23.43
N VAL A 161 7.37 -26.28 24.65
CA VAL A 161 6.07 -26.33 25.33
C VAL A 161 5.52 -24.91 25.54
N THR A 162 6.38 -23.97 25.92
CA THR A 162 6.00 -22.56 26.11
C THR A 162 5.59 -21.92 24.78
N ALA A 163 6.42 -22.04 23.75
CA ALA A 163 6.13 -21.49 22.42
C ALA A 163 4.87 -22.11 21.80
N TYR A 164 4.64 -23.41 22.00
CA TYR A 164 3.47 -24.11 21.49
C TYR A 164 2.18 -23.63 22.14
N LYS A 165 2.19 -23.37 23.46
CA LYS A 165 1.04 -22.78 24.17
C LYS A 165 0.72 -21.37 23.65
N GLU A 166 1.75 -20.56 23.42
CA GLU A 166 1.60 -19.24 22.81
C GLU A 166 1.00 -19.36 21.39
N LEU A 167 1.50 -20.29 20.58
CA LEU A 167 0.98 -20.53 19.23
C LEU A 167 -0.50 -20.92 19.24
N LYS A 168 -0.89 -21.81 20.17
CA LYS A 168 -2.29 -22.21 20.34
C LYS A 168 -3.17 -21.02 20.72
N SER A 169 -2.70 -20.12 21.59
CA SER A 169 -3.40 -18.87 21.91
C SER A 169 -3.51 -17.94 20.70
N ASN A 170 -2.42 -17.77 19.95
CA ASN A 170 -2.38 -16.96 18.73
C ASN A 170 -3.35 -17.47 17.66
N VAL A 171 -3.34 -18.78 17.38
CA VAL A 171 -4.26 -19.42 16.42
C VAL A 171 -5.71 -19.23 16.82
N ASN A 172 -6.03 -19.35 18.13
CA ASN A 172 -7.39 -19.12 18.63
C ASN A 172 -7.85 -17.65 18.48
N ASN A 173 -6.93 -16.70 18.34
CA ASN A 173 -7.23 -15.30 18.10
C ASN A 173 -7.36 -14.95 16.59
N LYS A 174 -7.28 -15.94 15.68
CA LYS A 174 -7.37 -15.74 14.22
C LYS A 174 -8.50 -14.80 13.82
N ASP A 175 -9.74 -15.11 14.22
CA ASP A 175 -10.91 -14.38 13.76
C ASP A 175 -10.94 -12.93 14.25
N ASN A 176 -10.46 -12.69 15.47
CA ASN A 176 -10.33 -11.33 16.01
C ASN A 176 -9.32 -10.51 15.21
N ASN A 177 -8.19 -11.10 14.86
CA ASN A 177 -7.11 -10.42 14.15
C ASN A 177 -7.39 -10.23 12.65
N LEU A 178 -8.26 -11.07 12.06
CA LEU A 178 -8.71 -10.91 10.67
C LEU A 178 -9.93 -9.99 10.53
N MET A 179 -10.53 -9.56 11.64
CA MET A 179 -11.72 -8.71 11.64
C MET A 179 -11.45 -7.38 10.91
N GLY A 180 -12.33 -7.03 9.98
CA GLY A 180 -12.23 -5.77 9.22
C GLY A 180 -11.22 -5.82 8.05
N LEU A 181 -10.71 -7.00 7.68
CA LEU A 181 -9.86 -7.21 6.50
C LEU A 181 -10.63 -7.82 5.30
N ASP A 182 -11.96 -7.81 5.33
CA ASP A 182 -12.80 -8.41 4.29
C ASP A 182 -12.88 -7.55 3.00
N SER A 183 -12.58 -6.27 3.09
CA SER A 183 -12.58 -5.37 1.94
C SER A 183 -11.44 -5.69 0.97
N THR A 184 -11.71 -5.59 -0.33
CA THR A 184 -10.74 -5.90 -1.40
C THR A 184 -9.39 -5.20 -1.22
N GLN A 185 -9.39 -3.94 -0.76
CA GLN A 185 -8.18 -3.17 -0.50
C GLN A 185 -7.21 -3.82 0.50
N TYR A 186 -7.69 -4.69 1.40
CA TYR A 186 -6.88 -5.40 2.39
C TYR A 186 -6.59 -6.86 2.01
N SER A 187 -6.95 -7.28 0.80
CA SER A 187 -6.87 -8.68 0.36
C SER A 187 -5.48 -9.30 0.58
N ALA A 188 -4.39 -8.62 0.20
CA ALA A 188 -3.05 -9.16 0.41
C ALA A 188 -2.63 -9.22 1.89
N ILE A 189 -3.06 -8.26 2.71
CA ILE A 189 -2.87 -8.28 4.17
C ILE A 189 -3.56 -9.51 4.75
N ARG A 190 -4.83 -9.72 4.39
CA ARG A 190 -5.61 -10.88 4.83
C ARG A 190 -4.94 -12.18 4.41
N THR A 191 -4.59 -12.33 3.13
CA THR A 191 -3.96 -13.54 2.61
C THR A 191 -2.63 -13.84 3.31
N ASN A 192 -1.80 -12.83 3.57
CA ASN A 192 -0.53 -13.02 4.27
C ASN A 192 -0.76 -13.53 5.71
N LEU A 193 -1.64 -12.86 6.46
CA LEU A 193 -1.91 -13.21 7.86
C LEU A 193 -2.66 -14.55 8.00
N GLU A 194 -3.62 -14.83 7.12
CA GLU A 194 -4.31 -16.11 7.05
C GLU A 194 -3.38 -17.27 6.69
N GLY A 195 -2.36 -17.01 5.86
CA GLY A 195 -1.29 -17.97 5.58
C GLY A 195 -0.55 -18.42 6.84
N TYR A 196 -0.13 -17.48 7.70
CA TYR A 196 0.51 -17.83 8.98
C TYR A 196 -0.44 -18.59 9.91
N TYR A 197 -1.71 -18.19 10.00
CA TYR A 197 -2.68 -18.91 10.82
C TYR A 197 -2.96 -20.33 10.33
N THR A 198 -2.95 -20.55 9.02
CA THR A 198 -3.15 -21.88 8.43
C THR A 198 -1.99 -22.80 8.80
N ILE A 199 -0.75 -22.33 8.62
CA ILE A 199 0.45 -23.06 9.05
C ILE A 199 0.40 -23.33 10.57
N GLY A 200 -0.05 -22.35 11.36
CA GLY A 200 -0.16 -22.48 12.82
C GLY A 200 -1.17 -23.52 13.26
N ALA A 201 -2.34 -23.55 12.62
CA ALA A 201 -3.36 -24.55 12.87
C ALA A 201 -2.85 -25.96 12.54
N ASP A 202 -2.09 -26.13 11.45
CA ASP A 202 -1.50 -27.42 11.08
C ASP A 202 -0.46 -27.88 12.11
N VAL A 203 0.37 -26.97 12.63
CA VAL A 203 1.33 -27.28 13.70
C VAL A 203 0.62 -27.67 15.00
N VAL A 204 -0.40 -26.93 15.41
CA VAL A 204 -1.21 -27.26 16.61
C VAL A 204 -1.91 -28.61 16.44
N LYS A 205 -2.38 -28.95 15.23
CA LYS A 205 -3.02 -30.24 14.96
C LYS A 205 -2.07 -31.43 15.07
N LYS A 206 -0.77 -31.26 14.79
CA LYS A 206 0.24 -32.33 14.97
C LYS A 206 0.44 -32.71 16.45
N THR A 207 0.18 -31.79 17.38
CA THR A 207 0.47 -31.93 18.81
C THR A 207 1.97 -31.99 19.13
N LEU A 208 2.35 -31.87 20.41
CA LEU A 208 3.75 -31.93 20.86
C LEU A 208 4.37 -33.32 20.71
N VAL A 209 3.57 -34.36 20.97
CA VAL A 209 3.97 -35.76 20.83
C VAL A 209 2.98 -36.47 19.91
N PRO A 210 3.19 -36.43 18.59
CA PRO A 210 2.27 -37.02 17.63
C PRO A 210 2.24 -38.55 17.74
N VAL A 211 1.11 -39.18 17.35
CA VAL A 211 1.01 -40.65 17.27
C VAL A 211 1.96 -41.22 16.22
N GLU A 212 2.10 -40.50 15.11
CA GLU A 212 2.98 -40.83 13.98
C GLU A 212 3.67 -39.57 13.46
N GLY A 213 4.91 -39.72 13.00
CA GLY A 213 5.71 -38.61 12.46
C GLY A 213 6.56 -37.88 13.51
N MET A 214 7.18 -36.78 13.09
CA MET A 214 8.07 -35.99 13.94
C MET A 214 7.30 -34.92 14.72
N SER A 215 7.71 -34.68 15.96
CA SER A 215 7.24 -33.56 16.78
C SER A 215 7.59 -32.21 16.13
N PRO A 216 6.77 -31.17 16.36
CA PRO A 216 7.12 -29.82 15.94
C PRO A 216 8.41 -29.36 16.61
N THR A 217 9.20 -28.55 15.90
CA THR A 217 10.47 -28.05 16.44
C THR A 217 10.29 -26.70 17.14
N LYS A 218 11.16 -26.38 18.10
CA LYS A 218 11.16 -25.08 18.79
C LYS A 218 11.25 -23.92 17.80
N ASP A 219 12.13 -24.02 16.82
CA ASP A 219 12.39 -22.95 15.85
C ASP A 219 11.19 -22.73 14.92
N GLU A 220 10.56 -23.80 14.43
CA GLU A 220 9.33 -23.73 13.62
C GLU A 220 8.23 -22.97 14.38
N VAL A 221 7.96 -23.35 15.62
CA VAL A 221 6.90 -22.74 16.45
C VAL A 221 7.23 -21.28 16.81
N THR A 222 8.48 -21.02 17.20
CA THR A 222 8.92 -19.67 17.62
C THR A 222 8.92 -18.69 16.44
N ASN A 223 9.40 -19.11 15.28
CA ASN A 223 9.37 -18.29 14.06
C ASN A 223 7.93 -17.97 13.64
N LEU A 224 7.02 -18.93 13.81
CA LEU A 224 5.61 -18.72 13.47
C LEU A 224 4.92 -17.73 14.41
N ASN A 225 5.12 -17.85 15.72
CA ASN A 225 4.65 -16.85 16.68
C ASN A 225 5.21 -15.46 16.36
N THR A 226 6.51 -15.37 16.08
CA THR A 226 7.17 -14.12 15.70
C THR A 226 6.49 -13.50 14.48
N ASN A 227 6.24 -14.29 13.43
CA ASN A 227 5.60 -13.81 12.21
C ASN A 227 4.15 -13.37 12.40
N ILE A 228 3.37 -14.12 13.20
CA ILE A 228 1.99 -13.75 13.55
C ILE A 228 1.99 -12.44 14.35
N ASN A 229 2.77 -12.38 15.44
CA ASN A 229 2.80 -11.23 16.34
C ASN A 229 3.29 -9.96 15.61
N ALA A 230 4.35 -10.06 14.81
CA ALA A 230 4.85 -8.94 14.01
C ALA A 230 3.82 -8.47 12.98
N SER A 231 3.12 -9.39 12.31
CA SER A 231 2.10 -9.04 11.32
C SER A 231 0.88 -8.37 11.94
N VAL A 232 0.49 -8.79 13.15
CA VAL A 232 -0.60 -8.15 13.91
C VAL A 232 -0.18 -6.77 14.42
N ALA A 233 1.05 -6.62 14.90
CA ALA A 233 1.58 -5.33 15.39
C ALA A 233 1.65 -4.27 14.27
N ASP A 234 2.05 -4.65 13.06
CA ASP A 234 2.14 -3.76 11.90
C ASP A 234 0.80 -3.50 11.20
N LEU A 235 -0.30 -4.12 11.65
CA LEU A 235 -1.56 -4.13 10.89
C LEU A 235 -2.07 -2.70 10.62
N GLY A 236 -1.90 -1.78 11.58
CA GLY A 236 -2.30 -0.38 11.42
C GLY A 236 -1.58 0.31 10.25
N SER A 237 -0.25 0.27 10.22
CA SER A 237 0.55 0.92 9.16
C SER A 237 0.34 0.27 7.79
N ARG A 238 0.16 -1.05 7.74
CA ARG A 238 -0.15 -1.78 6.50
C ARG A 238 -1.54 -1.38 5.95
N LYS A 239 -2.53 -1.20 6.82
CA LYS A 239 -3.86 -0.70 6.43
C LYS A 239 -3.80 0.74 5.93
N GLU A 240 -3.08 1.63 6.61
CA GLU A 240 -2.89 3.02 6.15
C GLU A 240 -2.24 3.08 4.76
N ASN A 241 -1.24 2.24 4.50
CA ASN A 241 -0.63 2.10 3.18
C ASN A 241 -1.65 1.63 2.13
N ALA A 242 -2.38 0.55 2.42
CA ALA A 242 -3.41 0.02 1.52
C ALA A 242 -4.51 1.06 1.24
N ASP A 243 -4.97 1.78 2.27
CA ASP A 243 -5.97 2.85 2.17
C ASP A 243 -5.45 4.02 1.32
N MET A 244 -4.19 4.40 1.46
CA MET A 244 -3.57 5.45 0.64
C MET A 244 -3.58 5.07 -0.84
N TYR A 245 -3.20 3.84 -1.17
CA TYR A 245 -3.21 3.35 -2.54
C TYR A 245 -4.64 3.12 -3.09
N PHE A 246 -5.60 2.72 -2.27
CA PHE A 246 -6.96 2.45 -2.71
C PHE A 246 -7.83 3.71 -2.85
N ASN A 247 -7.72 4.64 -1.91
CA ASN A 247 -8.53 5.86 -1.89
C ASN A 247 -7.84 7.04 -2.59
N LYS A 248 -6.55 6.94 -2.89
CA LYS A 248 -5.74 7.97 -3.57
C LYS A 248 -4.72 7.30 -4.49
N PHE A 249 -3.44 7.66 -4.36
CA PHE A 249 -2.33 7.10 -5.11
C PHE A 249 -1.03 7.37 -4.36
N GLY A 250 -0.04 6.50 -4.53
CA GLY A 250 1.34 6.77 -4.16
C GLY A 250 2.02 7.52 -5.29
N LYS A 251 2.42 8.77 -5.05
CA LYS A 251 3.21 9.60 -5.98
C LYS A 251 4.70 9.31 -5.79
N LYS A 252 5.40 9.03 -6.88
CA LYS A 252 6.86 8.89 -6.95
C LYS A 252 7.43 9.97 -7.84
N VAL A 253 7.95 11.01 -7.19
CA VAL A 253 8.62 12.14 -7.83
C VAL A 253 9.91 11.67 -8.49
N LEU A 254 10.19 12.16 -9.69
CA LEU A 254 11.43 11.83 -10.38
C LEU A 254 12.63 12.48 -9.70
N VAL A 255 13.71 11.72 -9.59
CA VAL A 255 14.99 12.19 -9.09
C VAL A 255 16.10 11.80 -10.06
N LYS A 256 17.14 12.64 -10.17
CA LYS A 256 18.26 12.39 -11.08
C LYS A 256 18.92 11.03 -10.83
N SER A 257 19.05 10.63 -9.56
CA SER A 257 19.64 9.35 -9.15
C SER A 257 18.80 8.11 -9.53
N GLY A 258 17.55 8.30 -9.97
CA GLY A 258 16.71 7.22 -10.48
C GLY A 258 17.12 6.74 -11.87
N VAL A 259 17.87 7.55 -12.63
CA VAL A 259 18.49 7.15 -13.89
C VAL A 259 19.75 6.34 -13.58
N VAL A 260 19.70 5.05 -13.90
CA VAL A 260 20.82 4.12 -13.73
C VAL A 260 21.40 3.84 -15.11
N ALA A 261 22.60 4.35 -15.36
CA ALA A 261 23.35 4.09 -16.58
C ALA A 261 23.72 2.59 -16.66
N PRO A 262 23.88 2.02 -17.88
CA PRO A 262 24.38 0.67 -18.03
C PRO A 262 25.77 0.58 -17.38
N LYS A 263 26.07 -0.54 -16.73
CA LYS A 263 27.46 -0.84 -16.36
C LYS A 263 28.28 -0.83 -17.65
N PRO A 264 29.42 -0.13 -17.73
CA PRO A 264 30.27 -0.19 -18.90
C PRO A 264 30.64 -1.65 -19.16
N MET A 265 30.32 -2.16 -20.35
CA MET A 265 30.88 -3.42 -20.81
C MET A 265 32.36 -3.15 -21.09
N MET A 266 33.26 -3.73 -20.30
CA MET A 266 34.68 -3.67 -20.62
C MET A 266 35.00 -4.68 -21.72
N ALA A 267 35.74 -4.22 -22.74
CA ALA A 267 36.79 -5.06 -23.30
C ALA A 267 37.84 -5.23 -22.19
N ASP A 268 38.04 -6.45 -21.72
CA ASP A 268 39.27 -6.89 -21.02
C ASP A 268 39.39 -6.67 -19.49
N GLY A 269 38.27 -6.55 -18.76
CA GLY A 269 38.21 -7.03 -17.37
C GLY A 269 38.86 -6.20 -16.24
N VAL A 270 39.20 -4.93 -16.45
CA VAL A 270 39.66 -4.02 -15.37
C VAL A 270 38.54 -3.05 -15.01
N GLN A 271 38.15 -3.00 -13.73
CA GLN A 271 37.18 -2.00 -13.25
C GLN A 271 37.85 -0.63 -13.17
N THR A 272 37.43 0.30 -14.02
CA THR A 272 37.62 1.73 -13.76
C THR A 272 36.38 2.25 -13.06
N GLU A 273 36.60 2.96 -11.95
CA GLU A 273 35.56 3.60 -11.15
C GLU A 273 34.64 4.46 -12.03
N HIS A 274 33.36 4.45 -11.67
CA HIS A 274 32.27 5.17 -12.32
C HIS A 274 32.68 6.58 -12.80
N GLU A 275 32.83 6.76 -14.11
CA GLU A 275 32.71 8.09 -14.68
C GLU A 275 31.25 8.52 -14.51
N THR A 276 31.02 9.39 -13.53
CA THR A 276 29.80 10.21 -13.45
C THR A 276 29.49 10.80 -14.83
N PRO A 277 28.23 10.80 -15.31
CA PRO A 277 27.89 11.42 -16.59
C PRO A 277 28.30 12.90 -16.55
N THR A 278 29.42 13.22 -17.19
CA THR A 278 29.95 14.57 -17.32
C THR A 278 29.14 15.27 -18.43
N ASP A 279 28.62 16.46 -18.11
CA ASP A 279 27.96 17.44 -19.02
C ASP A 279 26.46 17.31 -19.39
N ASN A 280 25.72 16.31 -18.89
CA ASN A 280 24.25 16.16 -19.13
C ASN A 280 23.36 17.08 -18.25
N SER A 281 23.84 18.26 -17.86
CA SER A 281 23.07 19.17 -17.00
C SER A 281 21.97 19.92 -17.77
N GLN A 282 20.81 20.09 -17.13
CA GLN A 282 19.74 20.92 -17.70
C GLN A 282 20.24 22.35 -17.99
N PRO A 283 19.77 23.01 -19.06
CA PRO A 283 20.13 24.40 -19.32
C PRO A 283 19.74 25.34 -18.17
N VAL A 284 20.68 26.17 -17.72
CA VAL A 284 20.50 27.00 -16.50
C VAL A 284 19.47 28.12 -16.66
N ASN A 285 19.15 28.46 -17.90
CA ASN A 285 18.15 29.44 -18.25
C ASN A 285 16.79 28.79 -18.59
N TYR A 286 16.58 27.49 -18.38
CA TYR A 286 15.25 26.90 -18.55
C TYR A 286 14.43 27.02 -17.28
N SER A 287 13.24 27.66 -17.40
CA SER A 287 12.22 27.63 -16.36
C SER A 287 11.23 26.49 -16.59
N PHE A 288 10.75 26.38 -17.83
CA PHE A 288 9.91 25.28 -18.26
C PHE A 288 10.78 24.10 -18.63
N VAL A 289 10.25 22.92 -18.36
CA VAL A 289 10.91 21.64 -18.60
C VAL A 289 10.08 20.75 -19.51
N GLY A 290 9.02 21.28 -20.11
CA GLY A 290 8.24 20.67 -21.16
C GLY A 290 7.91 21.74 -22.19
N TYR A 291 8.14 21.44 -23.47
CA TYR A 291 7.91 22.37 -24.57
C TYR A 291 6.91 21.83 -25.57
N SER A 292 6.09 22.68 -26.19
CA SER A 292 5.05 22.27 -27.16
C SER A 292 5.57 22.13 -28.60
N VAL A 293 6.87 22.21 -28.78
CA VAL A 293 7.59 22.19 -30.06
C VAL A 293 8.87 21.38 -29.93
N ASP A 294 9.48 21.03 -31.07
CA ASP A 294 10.71 20.23 -31.10
C ASP A 294 11.81 20.92 -30.28
N VAL A 295 12.41 20.15 -29.37
CA VAL A 295 13.56 20.59 -28.58
C VAL A 295 14.80 19.92 -29.16
N ASN A 296 15.80 20.74 -29.46
CA ASN A 296 17.10 20.27 -29.92
C ASN A 296 18.16 20.55 -28.85
N GLY A 297 19.17 19.69 -28.81
CA GLY A 297 20.44 19.92 -28.10
C GLY A 297 21.32 20.93 -28.84
N SER A 298 22.61 20.63 -28.98
CA SER A 298 23.50 21.42 -29.83
C SER A 298 23.18 21.18 -31.31
N GLY A 299 22.54 22.16 -31.97
CA GLY A 299 22.16 22.03 -33.38
C GLY A 299 20.80 21.36 -33.57
N SER A 300 20.72 20.30 -34.37
CA SER A 300 19.49 19.54 -34.65
C SER A 300 19.43 18.17 -33.95
N THR A 301 20.40 17.85 -33.09
CA THR A 301 20.45 16.60 -32.34
C THR A 301 19.47 16.61 -31.16
N LEU A 302 19.17 15.43 -30.62
CA LEU A 302 18.41 15.33 -29.38
C LEU A 302 19.16 15.99 -28.21
N PRO A 303 18.43 16.53 -27.23
CA PRO A 303 18.97 16.89 -25.93
C PRO A 303 19.86 15.80 -25.33
N ALA A 304 21.03 16.19 -24.82
CA ALA A 304 21.92 15.27 -24.09
C ALA A 304 21.55 15.17 -22.60
N TRP A 305 20.76 16.08 -22.06
CA TRP A 305 20.32 16.02 -20.67
C TRP A 305 19.17 15.03 -20.48
N ASP A 306 19.36 14.06 -19.57
CA ASP A 306 18.37 13.00 -19.33
C ASP A 306 17.31 13.41 -18.30
N TYR A 307 17.67 14.21 -17.30
CA TYR A 307 16.77 14.67 -16.24
C TYR A 307 16.71 16.19 -16.19
N VAL A 308 15.49 16.73 -16.13
CA VAL A 308 15.25 18.16 -15.91
C VAL A 308 14.17 18.39 -14.87
N LYS A 309 14.25 19.52 -14.17
CA LYS A 309 13.29 19.95 -13.16
C LYS A 309 12.98 21.44 -13.32
N ARG A 310 11.71 21.79 -13.19
CA ARG A 310 11.22 23.18 -13.29
C ARG A 310 12.01 24.09 -12.35
N THR A 311 12.38 25.27 -12.86
CA THR A 311 13.04 26.30 -12.07
C THR A 311 12.23 27.60 -12.04
N VAL A 312 12.41 28.36 -10.97
CA VAL A 312 11.72 29.63 -10.73
C VAL A 312 12.75 30.74 -10.64
N PHE A 313 12.44 31.87 -11.27
CA PHE A 313 13.29 33.05 -11.29
C PHE A 313 12.70 34.16 -10.44
N ASN A 314 13.51 35.10 -10.00
CA ASN A 314 13.06 36.42 -9.58
C ASN A 314 12.81 37.30 -10.80
N ILE A 315 12.06 38.40 -10.63
CA ILE A 315 11.74 39.34 -11.72
C ILE A 315 13.00 39.92 -12.38
N ASN A 316 14.10 40.05 -11.63
CA ASN A 316 15.40 40.54 -12.11
C ASN A 316 16.20 39.49 -12.92
N GLY A 317 15.70 38.26 -13.06
CA GLY A 317 16.33 37.21 -13.87
C GLY A 317 17.31 36.30 -13.13
N THR A 318 17.45 36.43 -11.80
CA THR A 318 18.19 35.45 -10.97
C THR A 318 17.31 34.27 -10.61
N LEU A 319 17.89 33.13 -10.21
CA LEU A 319 17.13 32.01 -9.67
C LEU A 319 16.59 32.33 -8.27
N VAL A 320 15.46 31.73 -7.92
CA VAL A 320 14.94 31.75 -6.55
C VAL A 320 15.75 30.79 -5.68
N ASP A 321 16.17 31.27 -4.52
CA ASP A 321 16.89 30.48 -3.53
C ASP A 321 15.99 29.37 -2.95
N ASN A 322 16.61 28.23 -2.58
CA ASN A 322 15.94 27.05 -2.01
C ASN A 322 14.76 26.51 -2.86
N GLN A 323 14.75 26.74 -4.18
CA GLN A 323 13.69 26.22 -5.06
C GLN A 323 13.55 24.69 -5.06
N ASN A 324 14.61 23.98 -4.66
CA ASN A 324 14.65 22.52 -4.56
C ASN A 324 14.22 21.96 -3.21
N GLY A 325 13.91 22.82 -2.23
CA GLY A 325 13.62 22.40 -0.87
C GLY A 325 14.86 21.86 -0.15
N ASP A 326 14.65 21.53 1.13
CA ASP A 326 15.63 20.92 2.02
C ASP A 326 14.93 19.88 2.93
N ALA A 327 15.62 19.36 3.95
CA ALA A 327 15.07 18.37 4.87
C ALA A 327 13.80 18.84 5.61
N ASN A 328 13.61 20.15 5.76
CA ASN A 328 12.51 20.76 6.51
C ASN A 328 11.52 21.52 5.62
N THR A 329 11.88 21.78 4.36
CA THR A 329 11.08 22.60 3.44
C THR A 329 10.85 21.85 2.13
N ALA A 330 9.59 21.62 1.77
CA ALA A 330 9.26 21.02 0.48
C ALA A 330 9.74 21.90 -0.69
N PRO A 331 10.15 21.32 -1.83
CA PRO A 331 10.47 22.08 -3.03
C PRO A 331 9.29 22.95 -3.48
N LEU A 332 9.58 24.08 -4.14
CA LEU A 332 8.54 24.94 -4.72
C LEU A 332 7.70 24.19 -5.76
N THR A 333 8.31 23.23 -6.45
CA THR A 333 7.69 22.41 -7.48
C THR A 333 8.42 21.06 -7.60
N ASP A 334 7.67 20.02 -7.92
CA ASP A 334 8.17 18.68 -8.21
C ASP A 334 7.95 18.27 -9.67
N VAL A 335 7.68 19.24 -10.55
CA VAL A 335 7.56 19.01 -11.99
C VAL A 335 8.94 18.77 -12.57
N SER A 336 9.14 17.54 -13.04
CA SER A 336 10.39 17.06 -13.62
C SER A 336 10.10 16.05 -14.72
N TRP A 337 11.06 15.88 -15.61
CA TRP A 337 10.94 14.95 -16.72
C TRP A 337 12.22 14.17 -16.90
N ILE A 338 12.07 12.91 -17.28
CA ILE A 338 13.11 12.19 -18.01
C ILE A 338 12.93 12.51 -19.49
N TYR A 339 13.91 13.19 -20.09
CA TYR A 339 13.92 13.58 -21.52
C TYR A 339 14.27 12.41 -22.43
N SER A 340 15.18 11.56 -21.96
CA SER A 340 15.67 10.40 -22.68
C SER A 340 16.14 9.35 -21.69
N LEU A 341 16.03 8.09 -22.11
CA LEU A 341 16.82 7.00 -21.56
C LEU A 341 17.73 6.54 -22.69
N ASN A 342 19.02 6.83 -22.56
CA ASN A 342 20.03 6.40 -23.54
C ASN A 342 20.10 4.88 -23.61
N ASN A 343 20.61 4.33 -24.72
CA ASN A 343 20.68 2.89 -24.94
C ASN A 343 21.38 2.17 -23.76
N GLY A 344 20.67 1.24 -23.12
CA GLY A 344 21.13 0.51 -21.93
C GLY A 344 20.88 1.19 -20.57
N SER A 345 20.45 2.45 -20.55
CA SER A 345 20.05 3.11 -19.29
C SER A 345 18.65 2.67 -18.88
N LYS A 346 18.40 2.66 -17.56
CA LYS A 346 17.09 2.38 -16.99
C LYS A 346 16.67 3.47 -16.01
N TYR A 347 15.37 3.58 -15.76
CA TYR A 347 14.84 4.34 -14.64
C TYR A 347 14.20 3.41 -13.62
N THR A 348 14.65 3.46 -12.37
CA THR A 348 14.16 2.58 -11.30
C THR A 348 13.25 3.35 -10.32
N VAL A 349 12.10 2.77 -10.01
CA VAL A 349 11.15 3.25 -8.99
C VAL A 349 10.97 2.18 -7.92
N SER A 350 11.02 2.57 -6.65
CA SER A 350 10.76 1.67 -5.51
C SER A 350 9.57 2.15 -4.67
N PHE A 351 8.78 1.20 -4.16
CA PHE A 351 7.62 1.49 -3.32
C PHE A 351 7.21 0.30 -2.45
N THR A 352 6.80 0.60 -1.21
CA THR A 352 6.13 -0.34 -0.32
C THR A 352 4.64 -0.40 -0.63
N TYR A 353 4.09 -1.60 -0.73
CA TYR A 353 2.70 -1.83 -1.12
C TYR A 353 2.10 -3.04 -0.40
N TYR A 354 0.98 -2.83 0.29
CA TYR A 354 0.25 -3.87 1.03
C TYR A 354 -1.19 -4.10 0.52
N GLY A 355 -1.58 -3.45 -0.58
CA GLY A 355 -2.91 -3.60 -1.20
C GLY A 355 -3.05 -4.88 -2.05
N PRO A 356 -4.08 -4.97 -2.92
CA PRO A 356 -4.29 -6.10 -3.83
C PRO A 356 -3.08 -6.44 -4.71
N THR A 357 -2.92 -7.69 -5.14
CA THR A 357 -1.78 -8.12 -6.00
C THR A 357 -1.74 -7.45 -7.39
N THR A 358 -2.72 -6.59 -7.69
CA THR A 358 -2.84 -5.77 -8.89
C THR A 358 -2.97 -4.29 -8.54
N ALA A 359 -2.36 -3.41 -9.34
CA ALA A 359 -2.52 -1.97 -9.24
C ALA A 359 -2.44 -1.31 -10.63
N TYR A 360 -2.76 -0.03 -10.69
CA TYR A 360 -2.63 0.81 -11.88
C TYR A 360 -1.47 1.77 -11.71
N LEU A 361 -0.65 1.86 -12.75
CA LEU A 361 0.45 2.80 -12.87
C LEU A 361 0.09 3.86 -13.91
N TYR A 362 0.21 5.12 -13.52
CA TYR A 362 0.04 6.27 -14.39
C TYR A 362 1.28 7.17 -14.37
N PHE A 363 1.56 7.81 -15.50
CA PHE A 363 2.60 8.83 -15.62
C PHE A 363 2.33 9.73 -16.84
N PRO A 364 2.62 11.04 -16.78
CA PRO A 364 2.52 11.90 -17.95
C PRO A 364 3.65 11.57 -18.92
N TYR A 365 3.35 11.60 -20.22
CA TYR A 365 4.33 11.35 -21.28
C TYR A 365 4.05 12.17 -22.54
N LYS A 366 5.11 12.45 -23.32
CA LYS A 366 5.06 13.15 -24.60
C LYS A 366 6.36 12.93 -25.42
N LEU A 367 6.46 13.50 -26.62
CA LEU A 367 7.69 13.43 -27.45
C LEU A 367 8.56 14.67 -27.32
N VAL A 368 9.89 14.48 -27.32
CA VAL A 368 10.85 15.59 -27.39
C VAL A 368 10.92 16.16 -28.82
N GLN A 369 10.95 15.28 -29.83
CA GLN A 369 11.02 15.62 -31.24
C GLN A 369 9.96 14.86 -32.06
N SER A 370 9.36 15.56 -33.02
CA SER A 370 8.31 15.02 -33.90
C SER A 370 8.80 13.88 -34.79
N SER A 371 10.08 13.92 -35.19
CA SER A 371 10.77 12.90 -36.00
C SER A 371 10.85 11.52 -35.34
N GLN A 372 10.61 11.43 -34.03
CA GLN A 372 10.69 10.20 -33.24
C GLN A 372 9.34 9.46 -33.09
N SER A 373 8.27 9.99 -33.66
CA SER A 373 6.90 9.49 -33.46
C SER A 373 6.70 8.03 -33.86
N THR A 374 7.47 7.51 -34.82
CA THR A 374 7.40 6.12 -35.28
C THR A 374 8.38 5.18 -34.56
N THR A 375 9.31 5.72 -33.78
CA THR A 375 10.39 4.97 -33.11
C THR A 375 10.24 4.97 -31.58
N VAL A 376 9.12 5.45 -31.05
CA VAL A 376 8.87 5.42 -29.61
C VAL A 376 8.70 3.99 -29.09
N GLY A 377 9.23 3.72 -27.90
CA GLY A 377 9.05 2.47 -27.17
C GLY A 377 9.53 2.57 -25.73
N LEU A 378 8.79 1.95 -24.82
CA LEU A 378 9.12 1.90 -23.40
C LEU A 378 8.69 0.54 -22.85
N ASN A 379 9.58 -0.11 -22.12
CA ASN A 379 9.29 -1.34 -21.40
C ASN A 379 9.34 -1.08 -19.90
N TYR A 380 8.63 -1.90 -19.13
CA TYR A 380 8.75 -1.95 -17.67
C TYR A 380 8.91 -3.40 -17.19
N SER A 381 9.77 -3.61 -16.19
CA SER A 381 9.88 -4.86 -15.44
C SER A 381 9.47 -4.60 -14.00
N LEU A 382 8.56 -5.42 -13.47
CA LEU A 382 8.17 -5.37 -12.07
C LEU A 382 8.98 -6.42 -11.29
N ASN A 383 9.64 -6.02 -10.21
CA ASN A 383 10.35 -6.94 -9.29
C ASN A 383 11.38 -7.86 -9.96
N GLY A 384 11.98 -7.41 -11.07
CA GLY A 384 12.96 -8.20 -11.84
C GLY A 384 12.35 -9.30 -12.70
N THR A 385 11.03 -9.31 -12.92
CA THR A 385 10.39 -10.24 -13.86
C THR A 385 10.67 -9.86 -15.31
N GLU A 386 10.19 -10.67 -16.25
CA GLU A 386 10.23 -10.35 -17.67
C GLU A 386 9.62 -8.96 -17.95
N ALA A 387 10.28 -8.22 -18.86
CA ALA A 387 9.89 -6.87 -19.23
C ALA A 387 8.64 -6.90 -20.11
N LYS A 388 7.67 -6.04 -19.78
CA LYS A 388 6.43 -5.84 -20.53
C LYS A 388 6.50 -4.52 -21.28
N SER A 389 5.96 -4.49 -22.49
CA SER A 389 5.85 -3.28 -23.30
C SER A 389 4.76 -2.36 -22.77
N VAL A 390 5.03 -1.05 -22.78
CA VAL A 390 4.02 0.00 -22.70
C VAL A 390 3.56 0.27 -24.13
N GLU A 391 2.40 -0.23 -24.48
CA GLU A 391 1.87 -0.13 -25.84
C GLU A 391 1.40 1.29 -26.16
N PHE A 392 1.91 1.84 -27.27
CA PHE A 392 1.51 3.13 -27.84
C PHE A 392 0.87 2.91 -29.21
N THR A 393 -0.38 3.30 -29.39
CA THR A 393 -1.13 3.14 -30.64
C THR A 393 -1.68 4.47 -31.13
N ALA A 394 -1.88 4.61 -32.43
CA ALA A 394 -2.60 5.77 -32.97
C ALA A 394 -4.03 5.77 -32.39
N PRO A 395 -4.67 6.94 -32.22
CA PRO A 395 -6.08 6.98 -31.90
C PRO A 395 -6.85 6.22 -32.98
N THR A 396 -7.54 5.15 -32.61
CA THR A 396 -8.61 4.61 -33.45
C THR A 396 -9.60 5.74 -33.61
N THR A 397 -9.93 6.12 -34.86
CA THR A 397 -11.09 6.98 -35.13
C THR A 397 -12.31 6.24 -34.60
N MET A 398 -12.67 6.50 -33.34
CA MET A 398 -13.94 6.07 -32.81
C MET A 398 -15.02 6.80 -33.58
N ASN A 399 -15.90 6.03 -34.21
CA ASN A 399 -17.14 6.54 -34.77
C ASN A 399 -17.87 7.34 -33.66
N PRO A 400 -18.47 8.51 -33.94
CA PRO A 400 -19.11 9.35 -32.91
C PRO A 400 -20.25 8.69 -32.11
N GLU A 401 -20.61 7.44 -32.42
CA GLU A 401 -21.74 6.72 -31.81
C GLU A 401 -21.38 5.82 -30.62
N GLU A 402 -20.09 5.68 -30.26
CA GLU A 402 -19.69 4.89 -29.07
C GLU A 402 -19.24 5.75 -27.86
N MET A 403 -19.38 7.08 -27.94
CA MET A 403 -19.19 7.97 -26.79
C MET A 403 -20.51 8.24 -26.04
N ASP A 404 -21.47 7.32 -26.16
CA ASP A 404 -22.74 7.35 -25.44
C ASP A 404 -22.93 6.05 -24.65
N SER A 405 -22.13 5.84 -23.60
CA SER A 405 -22.59 5.18 -22.37
C SER A 405 -21.55 5.25 -21.23
N PRO A 406 -22.01 5.45 -19.99
CA PRO A 406 -21.18 5.58 -18.79
C PRO A 406 -20.62 4.22 -18.35
N ALA A 407 -19.58 4.26 -17.51
CA ALA A 407 -19.03 3.11 -16.81
C ALA A 407 -20.12 2.18 -16.24
N GLY A 408 -20.08 0.89 -16.61
CA GLY A 408 -21.03 -0.12 -16.14
C GLY A 408 -20.65 -1.55 -16.56
N THR A 409 -20.05 -2.28 -15.62
CA THR A 409 -20.06 -3.74 -15.42
C THR A 409 -20.54 -4.67 -16.55
N THR A 410 -19.63 -5.54 -17.02
CA THR A 410 -20.00 -6.91 -17.39
C THR A 410 -19.01 -7.90 -16.77
N GLN A 411 -19.56 -8.72 -15.89
CA GLN A 411 -18.93 -9.84 -15.22
C GLN A 411 -19.10 -11.09 -16.09
N THR A 412 -18.00 -11.66 -16.58
CA THR A 412 -17.91 -13.09 -16.93
C THR A 412 -16.51 -13.61 -16.56
N THR A 413 -16.50 -14.68 -15.77
CA THR A 413 -15.34 -15.39 -15.20
C THR A 413 -14.64 -16.27 -16.27
N PRO A 414 -13.50 -16.94 -15.98
CA PRO A 414 -12.20 -16.59 -16.55
C PRO A 414 -11.67 -17.68 -17.50
N GLU A 415 -11.07 -17.27 -18.62
CA GLU A 415 -10.09 -18.11 -19.29
C GLU A 415 -8.75 -17.40 -19.44
N THR A 416 -7.74 -18.21 -19.25
CA THR A 416 -6.34 -17.91 -18.95
C THR A 416 -5.61 -17.23 -20.11
N THR A 417 -4.63 -16.41 -19.75
CA THR A 417 -3.54 -15.84 -20.59
C THR A 417 -3.91 -14.66 -21.51
N THR A 418 -3.69 -13.43 -21.00
CA THR A 418 -2.94 -12.29 -21.57
C THR A 418 -3.34 -11.03 -20.77
N PRO A 419 -2.42 -10.15 -20.29
CA PRO A 419 -2.83 -8.93 -19.61
C PRO A 419 -3.61 -8.03 -20.57
N ALA A 420 -4.80 -7.57 -20.17
CA ALA A 420 -5.63 -6.64 -20.94
C ALA A 420 -4.80 -5.43 -21.39
N THR A 421 -4.58 -5.29 -22.70
CA THR A 421 -3.81 -4.20 -23.30
C THR A 421 -4.60 -2.90 -23.24
N THR A 422 -4.21 -2.01 -22.32
CA THR A 422 -4.66 -0.61 -22.28
C THR A 422 -3.76 0.17 -23.24
N ALA A 423 -4.19 0.29 -24.49
CA ALA A 423 -3.39 0.97 -25.51
C ALA A 423 -3.30 2.48 -25.20
N ASN A 424 -2.08 3.00 -25.08
CA ASN A 424 -1.82 4.42 -24.83
C ASN A 424 -1.77 5.19 -26.16
N LEU A 425 -2.17 6.45 -26.19
CA LEU A 425 -2.06 7.27 -27.40
C LEU A 425 -0.61 7.42 -27.85
N THR A 426 -0.37 7.37 -29.17
CA THR A 426 0.95 7.71 -29.72
C THR A 426 1.32 9.12 -29.26
N PRO A 427 2.47 9.31 -28.60
CA PRO A 427 2.82 10.61 -28.05
C PRO A 427 3.10 11.61 -29.17
N THR A 428 2.75 12.87 -28.92
CA THR A 428 3.10 14.00 -29.79
C THR A 428 3.96 15.00 -29.02
N VAL A 429 4.49 15.99 -29.73
CA VAL A 429 5.33 17.03 -29.13
C VAL A 429 4.50 18.10 -28.42
N ASP A 430 3.31 18.38 -28.93
CA ASP A 430 2.46 19.50 -28.50
C ASP A 430 1.43 19.12 -27.43
N THR A 431 1.41 17.85 -27.01
CA THR A 431 0.41 17.30 -26.09
C THR A 431 1.05 16.38 -25.06
N ILE A 432 0.73 16.58 -23.78
CA ILE A 432 0.99 15.66 -22.69
C ILE A 432 -0.18 14.69 -22.58
N ASN A 433 0.11 13.40 -22.74
CA ASN A 433 -0.82 12.32 -22.47
C ASN A 433 -0.53 11.73 -21.08
N VAL A 434 -1.47 10.95 -20.52
CA VAL A 434 -1.26 10.19 -19.28
C VAL A 434 -1.30 8.71 -19.61
N ALA A 435 -0.20 8.00 -19.37
CA ALA A 435 -0.11 6.57 -19.64
C ALA A 435 -0.87 5.80 -18.58
N LYS A 436 -1.40 4.63 -18.94
CA LYS A 436 -1.95 3.63 -18.01
C LYS A 436 -1.24 2.30 -18.28
N ALA A 437 -0.77 1.68 -17.21
CA ALA A 437 -0.27 0.31 -17.21
C ALA A 437 -0.86 -0.46 -16.03
N ILE A 438 -1.21 -1.73 -16.24
CA ILE A 438 -1.71 -2.61 -15.19
C ILE A 438 -0.53 -3.40 -14.61
N LEU A 439 -0.25 -3.16 -13.34
CA LEU A 439 0.70 -3.94 -12.56
C LEU A 439 0.01 -5.20 -12.03
N THR A 440 0.65 -6.35 -12.20
CA THR A 440 0.17 -7.64 -11.71
C THR A 440 1.29 -8.35 -10.97
N ASN A 441 0.95 -9.22 -10.01
CA ASN A 441 1.93 -9.95 -9.19
C ASN A 441 2.78 -9.01 -8.32
N LEU A 442 2.15 -7.98 -7.74
CA LEU A 442 2.78 -7.14 -6.72
C LEU A 442 3.14 -8.01 -5.50
N LYS A 443 4.36 -7.82 -4.99
CA LYS A 443 4.82 -8.43 -3.75
C LYS A 443 4.14 -7.74 -2.58
N PHE A 444 3.87 -8.51 -1.52
CA PHE A 444 3.47 -7.95 -0.24
C PHE A 444 4.68 -7.27 0.41
N GLY A 445 4.66 -5.94 0.52
CA GLY A 445 5.80 -5.14 0.97
C GLY A 445 6.52 -4.43 -0.17
N GLU A 446 7.86 -4.53 -0.22
CA GLU A 446 8.68 -3.77 -1.16
C GLU A 446 8.56 -4.25 -2.61
N ASN A 447 8.37 -3.29 -3.51
CA ASN A 447 8.28 -3.50 -4.95
C ASN A 447 9.21 -2.54 -5.69
N THR A 448 9.68 -2.98 -6.86
CA THR A 448 10.53 -2.17 -7.76
C THR A 448 10.03 -2.23 -9.19
N ILE A 449 10.05 -1.11 -9.91
CA ILE A 449 9.77 -1.06 -11.35
C ILE A 449 11.00 -0.49 -12.07
N ASP A 450 11.50 -1.24 -13.04
CA ASP A 450 12.57 -0.81 -13.93
C ASP A 450 12.01 -0.46 -15.30
N PHE A 451 12.17 0.78 -15.73
CA PHE A 451 11.81 1.24 -17.08
C PHE A 451 13.03 1.21 -17.99
N THR A 452 12.88 0.63 -19.18
CA THR A 452 13.94 0.49 -20.18
C THR A 452 13.43 0.81 -21.58
N VAL A 453 14.36 1.05 -22.50
CA VAL A 453 14.04 1.30 -23.91
C VAL A 453 14.31 0.03 -24.71
N PRO A 454 13.35 -0.45 -25.52
CA PRO A 454 13.59 -1.55 -26.46
C PRO A 454 14.71 -1.20 -27.46
N ALA A 455 15.37 -2.23 -28.00
CA ALA A 455 16.39 -2.03 -29.04
C ALA A 455 15.82 -1.24 -30.23
N GLN A 456 16.61 -0.30 -30.76
CA GLN A 456 16.24 0.56 -31.91
C GLN A 456 15.02 1.47 -31.68
N LYS A 457 14.58 1.63 -30.42
CA LYS A 457 13.52 2.56 -30.02
C LYS A 457 14.08 3.73 -29.23
N VAL A 458 13.25 4.73 -29.02
CA VAL A 458 13.53 5.88 -28.14
C VAL A 458 12.45 5.96 -27.07
N ALA A 459 12.84 6.26 -25.83
CA ALA A 459 11.85 6.52 -24.78
C ALA A 459 11.00 7.74 -25.15
N PRO A 460 9.69 7.75 -24.84
CA PRO A 460 9.01 9.02 -24.70
C PRO A 460 9.63 9.80 -23.54
N MET A 461 9.45 11.11 -23.54
CA MET A 461 9.69 11.93 -22.37
C MET A 461 8.60 11.62 -21.35
N PHE A 462 8.95 11.25 -20.12
CA PHE A 462 7.99 10.87 -19.07
C PHE A 462 8.24 11.56 -17.73
N GLY A 463 7.18 11.82 -16.98
CA GLY A 463 7.22 12.54 -15.69
C GLY A 463 7.04 11.62 -14.48
N ASN A 464 6.58 12.20 -13.38
CA ASN A 464 6.35 11.51 -12.10
C ASN A 464 5.41 10.31 -12.24
N PHE A 465 5.59 9.30 -11.39
CA PHE A 465 4.78 8.09 -11.39
C PHE A 465 3.71 8.10 -10.30
N TYR A 466 2.57 7.50 -10.61
CA TYR A 466 1.38 7.46 -9.77
C TYR A 466 0.87 6.03 -9.73
N ILE A 467 0.85 5.42 -8.55
CA ILE A 467 0.40 4.04 -8.37
C ILE A 467 -0.87 4.06 -7.53
N THR A 468 -1.94 3.38 -7.97
CA THR A 468 -3.24 3.29 -7.26
C THR A 468 -3.80 1.89 -7.36
N ALA A 469 -4.49 1.43 -6.33
CA ALA A 469 -5.22 0.15 -6.34
C ALA A 469 -6.63 0.27 -6.94
N SER A 470 -7.08 1.48 -7.29
CA SER A 470 -8.39 1.75 -7.90
C SER A 470 -8.29 2.69 -9.11
N GLU A 471 -9.01 2.37 -10.19
CA GLU A 471 -9.12 3.21 -11.38
C GLU A 471 -9.92 4.49 -11.12
N ASP A 472 -10.80 4.48 -10.11
CA ASP A 472 -11.63 5.64 -9.73
C ASP A 472 -10.79 6.84 -9.30
N ASN A 473 -9.50 6.63 -9.03
CA ASN A 473 -8.55 7.68 -8.68
C ASN A 473 -7.94 8.38 -9.90
N LEU A 474 -8.29 8.01 -11.14
CA LEU A 474 -7.75 8.66 -12.35
C LEU A 474 -7.95 10.18 -12.34
N ASP A 475 -9.12 10.67 -11.93
CA ASP A 475 -9.35 12.13 -11.83
C ASP A 475 -8.41 12.78 -10.81
N LYS A 476 -8.15 12.12 -9.67
CA LYS A 476 -7.20 12.63 -8.66
C LYS A 476 -5.75 12.60 -9.17
N VAL A 477 -5.40 11.58 -9.96
CA VAL A 477 -4.09 11.47 -10.61
C VAL A 477 -3.92 12.59 -11.64
N ASN A 478 -4.90 12.80 -12.52
CA ASN A 478 -4.92 13.92 -13.46
C ASN A 478 -4.85 15.26 -12.73
N ASP A 479 -5.57 15.39 -11.61
CA ASP A 479 -5.55 16.60 -10.81
C ASP A 479 -4.14 16.91 -10.28
N ASP A 480 -3.43 15.91 -9.74
CA ASP A 480 -2.06 16.13 -9.27
C ASP A 480 -1.06 16.35 -10.42
N ILE A 481 -1.13 15.57 -11.50
CA ILE A 481 -0.28 15.73 -12.69
C ILE A 481 -0.41 17.15 -13.24
N PHE A 482 -1.62 17.68 -13.37
CA PHE A 482 -1.84 18.96 -14.04
C PHE A 482 -2.06 20.11 -13.05
N GLY A 483 -1.86 19.89 -11.75
CA GLY A 483 -2.01 20.91 -10.71
C GLY A 483 -3.44 21.42 -10.57
N ASN A 484 -4.44 20.61 -10.90
CA ASN A 484 -5.84 21.00 -10.80
C ASN A 484 -6.33 20.82 -9.35
N LYS A 485 -7.07 21.81 -8.85
CA LYS A 485 -7.78 21.75 -7.58
C LYS A 485 -9.26 21.96 -7.84
N THR A 486 -10.01 20.88 -7.76
CA THR A 486 -11.46 20.91 -7.89
C THR A 486 -12.10 21.40 -6.59
N THR A 487 -12.98 22.40 -6.70
CA THR A 487 -13.81 22.90 -5.59
C THR A 487 -15.28 22.70 -5.97
N LYS A 488 -16.04 22.00 -5.13
CA LYS A 488 -17.48 21.79 -5.30
C LYS A 488 -18.19 22.27 -4.04
N SER A 489 -19.18 23.15 -4.24
CA SER A 489 -20.17 23.54 -3.25
C SER A 489 -21.56 23.45 -3.88
N GLU A 490 -22.61 23.59 -3.07
CA GLU A 490 -23.99 23.73 -3.58
C GLU A 490 -24.11 24.89 -4.59
N GLU A 491 -23.27 25.92 -4.41
CA GLU A 491 -23.33 27.14 -5.19
C GLU A 491 -22.39 27.21 -6.39
N SER A 492 -21.34 26.39 -6.45
CA SER A 492 -20.35 26.49 -7.52
C SER A 492 -19.55 25.20 -7.68
N THR A 493 -19.23 24.88 -8.93
CA THR A 493 -18.21 23.88 -9.28
C THR A 493 -17.11 24.59 -10.05
N SER A 494 -15.87 24.49 -9.59
CA SER A 494 -14.73 25.10 -10.25
C SER A 494 -13.47 24.24 -10.17
N VAL A 495 -12.55 24.50 -11.09
CA VAL A 495 -11.23 23.89 -11.15
C VAL A 495 -10.20 24.99 -11.23
N THR A 496 -9.29 25.05 -10.26
CA THR A 496 -8.15 25.97 -10.30
C THR A 496 -6.91 25.22 -10.74
N VAL A 497 -6.22 25.73 -11.75
CA VAL A 497 -4.94 25.18 -12.23
C VAL A 497 -3.79 25.93 -11.55
N ASP A 498 -3.05 25.24 -10.70
CA ASP A 498 -1.76 25.67 -10.16
C ASP A 498 -0.69 25.54 -11.24
N LEU A 499 -0.35 26.66 -11.87
CA LEU A 499 0.60 26.67 -12.98
C LEU A 499 2.01 26.23 -12.53
N LEU A 500 2.40 26.53 -11.29
CA LEU A 500 3.73 26.22 -10.77
C LEU A 500 3.88 24.75 -10.39
N LYS A 501 2.79 24.08 -10.01
CA LYS A 501 2.81 22.66 -9.60
C LYS A 501 2.33 21.69 -10.68
N GLY A 502 1.54 22.16 -11.64
CA GLY A 502 1.04 21.33 -12.74
C GLY A 502 2.02 21.20 -13.91
N TYR A 503 2.01 20.05 -14.57
CA TYR A 503 2.70 19.86 -15.85
C TYR A 503 2.06 20.71 -16.95
N ASN A 504 2.88 21.47 -17.68
CA ASN A 504 2.46 22.39 -18.73
C ASN A 504 3.56 22.52 -19.79
N LEU A 505 3.21 23.08 -20.94
CA LEU A 505 4.13 23.24 -22.07
C LEU A 505 4.28 24.71 -22.46
N ALA A 506 5.52 25.15 -22.68
CA ALA A 506 5.80 26.43 -23.32
C ALA A 506 6.25 26.22 -24.78
N ALA A 507 5.99 27.17 -25.67
CA ALA A 507 6.54 27.11 -27.03
C ALA A 507 7.97 27.68 -27.15
N ASP A 508 8.49 28.34 -26.12
CA ASP A 508 9.76 29.08 -26.15
C ASP A 508 10.49 29.04 -24.80
N TYR A 509 11.82 28.98 -24.83
CA TYR A 509 12.66 28.95 -23.62
C TYR A 509 12.57 30.22 -22.75
N SER A 510 12.18 31.37 -23.33
CA SER A 510 12.08 32.64 -22.62
C SER A 510 10.84 32.72 -21.74
N THR A 511 9.82 31.91 -22.00
CA THR A 511 8.63 31.82 -21.13
C THR A 511 9.05 31.23 -19.79
N PHE A 512 8.67 31.87 -18.68
CA PHE A 512 9.23 31.53 -17.38
C PHE A 512 8.34 31.84 -16.19
N PHE A 513 8.55 31.10 -15.10
CA PHE A 513 7.98 31.41 -13.79
C PHE A 513 8.84 32.44 -13.07
N ALA A 514 8.20 33.52 -12.63
CA ALA A 514 8.80 34.58 -11.84
C ALA A 514 8.13 34.68 -10.47
N LYS A 515 8.94 34.81 -9.41
CA LYS A 515 8.51 35.15 -8.06
C LYS A 515 8.33 36.67 -7.93
N TYR A 516 7.16 37.07 -7.44
CA TYR A 516 6.79 38.44 -7.11
C TYR A 516 6.70 38.55 -5.58
N THR A 517 7.67 39.22 -4.97
CA THR A 517 7.74 39.37 -3.52
C THR A 517 7.09 40.66 -3.03
N GLY A 518 6.37 40.56 -1.91
CA GLY A 518 5.67 41.68 -1.28
C GLY A 518 4.63 42.30 -2.23
N ALA A 519 3.97 41.47 -3.03
CA ALA A 519 3.03 41.94 -4.02
C ALA A 519 1.68 42.29 -3.38
N THR A 520 0.98 43.26 -3.98
CA THR A 520 -0.40 43.59 -3.61
C THR A 520 -1.36 42.97 -4.64
N LEU A 521 -2.37 42.25 -4.19
CA LEU A 521 -3.44 41.71 -5.03
C LEU A 521 -4.70 42.55 -4.81
N ASP A 522 -5.19 43.20 -5.86
CA ASP A 522 -6.39 44.05 -5.81
C ASP A 522 -6.37 45.11 -4.68
N GLY A 523 -5.17 45.58 -4.33
CA GLY A 523 -4.95 46.60 -3.29
C GLY A 523 -4.63 46.03 -1.90
N GLU A 524 -4.72 44.71 -1.71
CA GLU A 524 -4.43 44.05 -0.43
C GLU A 524 -3.04 43.40 -0.43
N ASN A 525 -2.36 43.38 0.72
CA ASN A 525 -1.08 42.69 0.85
C ASN A 525 -1.31 41.17 0.74
N ALA A 526 -0.69 40.56 -0.26
CA ALA A 526 -0.96 39.17 -0.61
C ALA A 526 0.29 38.28 -0.53
N GLY A 527 1.46 38.86 -0.18
CA GLY A 527 2.71 38.12 0.00
C GLY A 527 3.40 37.75 -1.31
N ASP A 528 3.97 36.55 -1.36
CA ASP A 528 4.72 36.04 -2.52
C ASP A 528 3.79 35.36 -3.53
N TYR A 529 3.89 35.73 -4.81
CA TYR A 529 3.18 35.08 -5.93
C TYR A 529 4.13 34.57 -7.00
N TYR A 530 3.69 33.53 -7.73
CA TYR A 530 4.42 32.95 -8.85
C TYR A 530 3.62 33.09 -10.13
N LEU A 531 4.15 33.82 -11.10
CA LEU A 531 3.47 34.10 -12.37
C LEU A 531 4.32 33.64 -13.55
N VAL A 532 3.65 33.15 -14.59
CA VAL A 532 4.25 32.89 -15.90
C VAL A 532 4.33 34.20 -16.69
N GLY A 533 5.54 34.56 -17.11
CA GLY A 533 5.80 35.70 -17.97
C GLY A 533 6.25 35.31 -19.37
N PHE A 534 6.36 36.33 -20.25
CA PHE A 534 6.85 36.20 -21.62
C PHE A 534 5.99 35.29 -22.52
N ILE A 535 4.68 35.18 -22.26
CA ILE A 535 3.74 34.64 -23.25
C ILE A 535 3.52 35.71 -24.34
N GLY A 536 3.70 35.34 -25.60
CA GLY A 536 3.79 36.29 -26.72
C GLY A 536 5.16 36.99 -26.83
N SER A 537 5.20 38.15 -27.49
CA SER A 537 6.41 38.97 -27.71
C SER A 537 7.47 38.37 -28.66
N SER A 538 8.21 39.24 -29.34
CA SER A 538 9.46 38.93 -30.04
C SER A 538 10.71 39.09 -29.19
N ASN A 539 10.59 39.64 -27.99
CA ASN A 539 11.73 39.86 -27.11
C ASN A 539 12.20 38.55 -26.48
N LYS A 540 13.51 38.43 -26.30
CA LYS A 540 14.14 37.37 -25.51
C LYS A 540 14.22 37.79 -24.04
N ARG A 541 14.13 36.84 -23.13
CA ARG A 541 14.31 37.10 -21.70
C ARG A 541 15.80 37.24 -21.39
N THR A 542 16.17 38.23 -20.58
CA THR A 542 17.53 38.35 -20.04
C THR A 542 17.72 37.39 -18.86
N TYR A 543 18.87 36.72 -18.79
CA TYR A 543 19.28 35.87 -17.68
C TYR A 543 20.68 36.28 -17.20
N SER A 544 20.89 36.28 -15.88
CA SER A 544 22.11 36.83 -15.25
C SER A 544 22.89 35.82 -14.41
N GLY A 545 22.65 34.51 -14.58
CA GLY A 545 23.37 33.46 -13.84
C GLY A 545 24.44 32.73 -14.65
N THR A 546 25.15 31.82 -13.99
CA THR A 546 26.27 31.04 -14.54
C THR A 546 25.84 29.64 -14.98
N GLY A 547 26.44 29.14 -16.07
CA GLY A 547 26.25 27.78 -16.60
C GLY A 547 25.82 27.76 -18.07
N THR A 548 25.58 26.56 -18.61
CA THR A 548 25.26 26.38 -20.03
C THR A 548 23.87 26.90 -20.35
N GLN A 549 23.80 27.97 -21.14
CA GLN A 549 22.54 28.56 -21.60
C GLN A 549 22.11 27.95 -22.93
N MET A 550 20.80 27.75 -23.08
CA MET A 550 20.19 27.31 -24.33
C MET A 550 19.08 28.26 -24.76
N ASN A 551 19.11 28.68 -26.03
CA ASN A 551 18.17 29.66 -26.60
C ASN A 551 17.18 29.03 -27.59
N THR A 552 16.94 27.73 -27.43
CA THR A 552 15.97 26.92 -28.16
C THR A 552 15.04 26.25 -27.14
N PRO A 553 13.82 25.84 -27.51
CA PRO A 553 13.11 26.24 -28.72
C PRO A 553 12.83 27.75 -28.76
N LEU A 554 12.84 28.34 -29.96
CA LEU A 554 12.65 29.77 -30.19
C LEU A 554 11.36 30.03 -30.98
N ASN A 555 10.25 30.24 -30.30
CA ASN A 555 9.00 30.70 -30.89
C ASN A 555 8.65 32.09 -30.37
N ILE A 556 8.30 32.99 -31.27
CA ILE A 556 8.06 34.40 -30.96
C ILE A 556 6.68 34.86 -31.41
N GLY A 557 6.24 36.01 -30.89
CA GLY A 557 4.95 36.60 -31.21
C GLY A 557 3.82 35.65 -30.83
N ASP A 558 2.81 35.54 -31.68
CA ASP A 558 1.61 34.73 -31.40
C ASP A 558 1.88 33.22 -31.32
N LYS A 559 3.04 32.76 -31.83
CA LYS A 559 3.50 31.37 -31.69
C LYS A 559 4.08 31.07 -30.31
N ARG A 560 4.43 32.09 -29.52
CA ARG A 560 4.90 31.92 -28.14
C ARG A 560 3.72 31.72 -27.19
N ASN A 561 3.19 30.51 -27.18
CA ASN A 561 2.05 30.13 -26.34
C ASN A 561 2.46 29.37 -25.07
N LEU A 562 1.49 29.25 -24.16
CA LEU A 562 1.50 28.36 -23.01
C LEU A 562 0.35 27.37 -23.17
N ILE A 563 0.59 26.08 -22.90
CA ILE A 563 -0.43 25.03 -22.89
C ILE A 563 -0.57 24.52 -21.47
N ILE A 564 -1.81 24.51 -20.97
CA ILE A 564 -2.19 23.94 -19.68
C ILE A 564 -3.27 22.89 -19.88
N TYR A 565 -3.57 22.14 -18.82
CA TYR A 565 -4.58 21.10 -18.85
C TYR A 565 -5.57 21.28 -17.71
N VAL A 566 -6.86 21.23 -18.05
CA VAL A 566 -7.97 21.40 -17.11
C VAL A 566 -8.73 20.09 -17.00
N ASN A 567 -8.72 19.47 -15.84
CA ASN A 567 -9.51 18.28 -15.55
C ASN A 567 -10.91 18.69 -15.08
N ALA A 568 -11.84 18.84 -16.01
CA ALA A 568 -13.18 19.35 -15.71
C ALA A 568 -14.04 18.24 -15.09
N PRO A 569 -14.66 18.45 -13.91
CA PRO A 569 -15.45 17.41 -13.23
C PRO A 569 -16.74 17.06 -13.99
N THR A 570 -17.24 17.98 -14.81
CA THR A 570 -18.42 17.80 -15.65
C THR A 570 -18.20 18.52 -16.98
N GLU A 571 -18.84 18.03 -18.04
CA GLU A 571 -18.92 18.78 -19.28
C GLU A 571 -19.74 20.07 -19.09
N GLY A 572 -19.38 21.14 -19.79
CA GLY A 572 -20.18 22.37 -19.80
C GLY A 572 -19.41 23.61 -20.22
N LYS A 573 -20.06 24.77 -20.07
CA LYS A 573 -19.45 26.09 -20.29
C LYS A 573 -18.85 26.60 -19.00
N TYR A 574 -17.63 27.10 -19.05
CA TYR A 574 -16.88 27.59 -17.90
C TYR A 574 -16.49 29.05 -18.09
N TYR A 575 -16.77 29.87 -17.09
CA TYR A 575 -16.14 31.18 -16.93
C TYR A 575 -14.68 30.99 -16.51
N VAL A 576 -13.81 31.95 -16.86
CA VAL A 576 -12.41 31.93 -16.44
C VAL A 576 -12.08 33.19 -15.66
N SER A 577 -11.41 32.99 -14.55
CA SER A 577 -10.80 34.04 -13.75
C SER A 577 -9.34 33.71 -13.48
N GLY A 578 -8.58 34.71 -13.06
CA GLY A 578 -7.19 34.51 -12.73
C GLY A 578 -6.51 35.78 -12.25
N ILE A 579 -5.24 35.62 -11.90
CA ILE A 579 -4.37 36.70 -11.43
C ILE A 579 -3.47 37.14 -12.58
N TYR A 580 -3.24 38.45 -12.70
CA TYR A 580 -2.35 38.99 -13.72
C TYR A 580 -1.58 40.22 -13.26
N THR A 581 -0.46 40.50 -13.94
CA THR A 581 0.24 41.79 -13.84
C THR A 581 0.77 42.26 -15.19
N THR A 582 0.63 43.55 -15.45
CA THR A 582 1.19 44.25 -16.61
C THR A 582 1.08 45.77 -16.43
N GLY A 583 2.17 46.49 -16.72
CA GLY A 583 2.20 47.96 -16.74
C GLY A 583 1.71 48.61 -18.04
N SER A 584 1.15 47.83 -18.97
CA SER A 584 0.56 48.33 -20.21
C SER A 584 -0.70 47.54 -20.56
N ASN A 585 -1.58 48.13 -21.36
CA ASN A 585 -2.77 47.45 -21.86
C ASN A 585 -2.35 46.23 -22.69
N ARG A 586 -2.71 45.03 -22.22
CA ARG A 586 -2.43 43.76 -22.88
C ARG A 586 -3.69 42.95 -23.09
N ALA A 587 -3.60 41.99 -24.00
CA ALA A 587 -4.68 41.08 -24.32
C ALA A 587 -4.30 39.65 -23.97
N LEU A 588 -5.31 38.86 -23.63
CA LEU A 588 -5.22 37.47 -23.25
C LEU A 588 -6.25 36.70 -24.06
N ARG A 589 -5.85 35.63 -24.75
CA ARG A 589 -6.77 34.72 -25.44
C ARG A 589 -6.50 33.29 -24.99
N LEU A 590 -7.56 32.58 -24.66
CA LEU A 590 -7.54 31.17 -24.32
C LEU A 590 -8.50 30.41 -25.22
N TRP A 591 -8.16 29.19 -25.59
CA TRP A 591 -9.09 28.28 -26.23
C TRP A 591 -8.86 26.85 -25.75
N ALA A 592 -9.93 26.05 -25.77
CA ALA A 592 -9.88 24.65 -25.38
C ALA A 592 -10.30 23.77 -26.56
N ASN A 593 -9.49 22.75 -26.86
CA ASN A 593 -9.72 21.74 -27.90
C ASN A 593 -9.73 22.27 -29.36
N ASN A 594 -10.46 23.36 -29.64
CA ASN A 594 -10.63 24.01 -30.94
C ASN A 594 -10.46 25.53 -30.79
N GLU A 595 -9.78 26.19 -31.73
CA GLU A 595 -9.58 27.66 -31.73
C GLU A 595 -10.88 28.49 -31.79
N ASN A 596 -11.99 27.90 -32.25
CA ASN A 596 -13.32 28.51 -32.23
C ASN A 596 -13.96 28.49 -30.84
N ASN A 597 -13.55 27.58 -29.98
CA ASN A 597 -13.96 27.50 -28.58
C ASN A 597 -13.03 28.34 -27.72
N PHE A 598 -13.13 29.66 -27.87
CA PHE A 598 -12.21 30.61 -27.27
C PHE A 598 -12.92 31.68 -26.45
N MET A 599 -12.13 32.26 -25.55
CA MET A 599 -12.43 33.51 -24.88
C MET A 599 -11.26 34.47 -25.02
N GLN A 600 -11.55 35.76 -24.98
CA GLN A 600 -10.54 36.80 -25.10
C GLN A 600 -10.86 37.96 -24.18
N PHE A 601 -9.82 38.47 -23.53
CA PHE A 601 -9.85 39.68 -22.71
C PHE A 601 -8.88 40.69 -23.32
N VAL A 602 -9.29 41.94 -23.50
CA VAL A 602 -8.43 43.03 -23.97
C VAL A 602 -8.28 44.13 -22.91
N ASN A 603 -7.26 44.98 -23.06
CA ASN A 603 -7.01 46.11 -22.15
C ASN A 603 -6.85 45.71 -20.67
N LEU A 604 -6.21 44.57 -20.40
CA LEU A 604 -5.75 44.22 -19.06
C LEU A 604 -4.57 45.11 -18.68
N ASN A 605 -4.67 45.82 -17.56
CA ASN A 605 -3.65 46.71 -17.03
C ASN A 605 -3.72 46.77 -15.49
N SER A 606 -2.67 46.27 -14.83
CA SER A 606 -2.59 46.27 -13.37
C SER A 606 -1.93 47.53 -12.81
N GLY A 607 -1.35 48.37 -13.66
CA GLY A 607 -0.52 49.49 -13.25
C GLY A 607 0.96 49.12 -13.14
N PRO A 608 1.83 50.08 -12.77
CA PRO A 608 3.26 49.84 -12.64
C PRO A 608 3.61 48.97 -11.41
N GLY A 609 4.84 48.45 -11.39
CA GLY A 609 5.44 47.79 -10.21
C GLY A 609 4.93 46.37 -9.94
N ASN A 610 4.96 45.96 -8.67
CA ASN A 610 4.55 44.64 -8.18
C ASN A 610 3.04 44.53 -7.92
N THR A 611 2.22 45.29 -8.67
CA THR A 611 0.76 45.30 -8.51
C THR A 611 0.16 44.13 -9.30
N LEU A 612 -0.52 43.24 -8.59
CA LEU A 612 -1.32 42.15 -9.13
C LEU A 612 -2.79 42.54 -9.12
N LYS A 613 -3.55 42.10 -10.13
CA LYS A 613 -5.00 42.22 -10.16
C LYS A 613 -5.66 40.91 -10.52
N THR A 614 -6.93 40.77 -10.18
CA THR A 614 -7.77 39.69 -10.70
C THR A 614 -8.52 40.11 -11.97
N PHE A 615 -8.86 39.13 -12.80
CA PHE A 615 -9.85 39.26 -13.86
C PHE A 615 -10.85 38.13 -13.75
N THR A 616 -12.06 38.33 -14.27
CA THR A 616 -13.09 37.30 -14.41
C THR A 616 -13.92 37.56 -15.65
N THR A 617 -14.40 36.48 -16.29
CA THR A 617 -15.31 36.58 -17.42
C THR A 617 -16.78 36.37 -17.07
N ASN A 618 -17.10 36.15 -15.80
CA ASN A 618 -18.48 36.10 -15.30
C ASN A 618 -19.07 37.52 -15.11
N MET A 619 -18.96 38.36 -16.14
CA MET A 619 -19.51 39.71 -16.14
C MET A 619 -19.70 40.19 -17.58
N THR A 620 -20.65 41.10 -17.78
CA THR A 620 -20.82 41.80 -19.06
C THR A 620 -19.85 42.97 -19.10
N ASP A 621 -18.78 42.83 -19.87
CA ASP A 621 -17.74 43.84 -20.04
C ASP A 621 -17.34 43.93 -21.53
N SER A 622 -17.25 45.14 -22.06
CA SER A 622 -16.88 45.37 -23.47
C SER A 622 -15.46 44.91 -23.81
N ARG A 623 -14.62 44.65 -22.80
CA ARG A 623 -13.27 44.09 -22.93
C ARG A 623 -13.26 42.58 -23.15
N ILE A 624 -14.41 41.90 -22.98
CA ILE A 624 -14.52 40.45 -23.08
C ILE A 624 -15.17 40.07 -24.42
N THR A 625 -14.53 39.16 -25.15
CA THR A 625 -15.14 38.43 -26.27
C THR A 625 -15.32 36.98 -25.84
N ASN A 626 -16.56 36.49 -25.89
CA ASN A 626 -17.01 35.20 -25.34
C ASN A 626 -16.73 35.06 -23.83
N GLN A 627 -17.78 35.04 -23.02
CA GLN A 627 -17.64 34.95 -21.56
C GLN A 627 -17.19 33.58 -21.08
N THR A 628 -17.39 32.52 -21.87
CA THR A 628 -17.14 31.15 -21.47
C THR A 628 -16.37 30.37 -22.53
N ILE A 629 -15.64 29.35 -22.09
CA ILE A 629 -15.15 28.26 -22.95
C ILE A 629 -15.88 26.97 -22.60
N SER A 630 -16.13 26.11 -23.58
CA SER A 630 -16.69 24.77 -23.35
C SER A 630 -15.58 23.80 -23.00
N LEU A 631 -15.78 22.99 -21.95
CA LEU A 631 -14.87 21.91 -21.56
C LEU A 631 -15.64 20.59 -21.54
N ASN A 632 -15.02 19.52 -22.03
CA ASN A 632 -15.53 18.16 -21.90
C ASN A 632 -15.30 17.66 -20.48
N LYS A 633 -16.05 16.67 -19.99
CA LYS A 633 -15.69 16.00 -18.74
C LYS A 633 -14.30 15.36 -18.87
N GLY A 634 -13.48 15.47 -17.83
CA GLY A 634 -12.11 14.97 -17.80
C GLY A 634 -11.11 16.00 -18.33
N LEU A 635 -10.00 15.51 -18.87
CA LEU A 635 -8.85 16.32 -19.22
C LEU A 635 -9.05 17.11 -20.52
N ASN A 636 -8.88 18.43 -20.47
CA ASN A 636 -8.97 19.34 -21.61
C ASN A 636 -7.65 20.08 -21.83
N LYS A 637 -7.17 20.13 -23.06
CA LYS A 637 -6.00 20.94 -23.46
C LYS A 637 -6.45 22.38 -23.68
N VAL A 638 -5.86 23.31 -22.93
CA VAL A 638 -6.14 24.76 -23.05
C VAL A 638 -4.87 25.48 -23.48
N VAL A 639 -4.96 26.23 -24.57
CA VAL A 639 -3.84 27.02 -25.08
C VAL A 639 -4.06 28.50 -24.78
N ILE A 640 -3.01 29.17 -24.32
CA ILE A 640 -3.00 30.55 -23.86
C ILE A 640 -2.01 31.33 -24.73
N ARG A 641 -2.48 32.45 -25.30
CA ARG A 641 -1.66 33.33 -26.14
C ARG A 641 -1.96 34.82 -25.92
N SER A 642 -1.06 35.66 -26.42
CA SER A 642 -1.36 37.06 -26.73
C SER A 642 -2.17 37.18 -28.02
N THR A 643 -2.80 38.32 -28.25
CA THR A 643 -3.39 38.66 -29.55
C THR A 643 -2.56 39.73 -30.28
N ASN A 644 -2.69 39.79 -31.61
CA ASN A 644 -2.13 40.81 -32.50
C ASN A 644 -0.60 41.01 -32.39
N GLY A 645 0.17 39.93 -32.25
CA GLY A 645 1.63 39.98 -32.13
C GLY A 645 2.14 40.62 -30.82
N GLY A 646 1.24 40.90 -29.88
CA GLY A 646 1.51 41.62 -28.64
C GLY A 646 2.18 40.77 -27.56
N LYS A 647 2.16 41.32 -26.34
CA LYS A 647 2.55 40.61 -25.11
C LYS A 647 1.28 40.26 -24.36
N ALA A 648 1.17 39.03 -23.86
CA ALA A 648 0.15 38.72 -22.85
C ALA A 648 0.58 39.34 -21.50
N PRO A 649 -0.35 39.61 -20.58
CA PRO A 649 0.04 39.90 -19.19
C PRO A 649 0.81 38.72 -18.59
N ASN A 650 1.59 38.96 -17.54
CA ASN A 650 2.13 37.86 -16.75
C ASN A 650 0.97 37.25 -15.95
N LEU A 651 0.87 35.93 -15.90
CA LEU A 651 -0.32 35.21 -15.41
C LEU A 651 -0.01 34.33 -14.21
N GLY A 652 -0.86 34.40 -13.19
CA GLY A 652 -0.88 33.44 -12.10
C GLY A 652 -1.83 32.27 -12.38
N ASN A 653 -2.25 31.59 -11.33
CA ASN A 653 -3.23 30.50 -11.41
C ASN A 653 -4.52 30.95 -12.08
N LEU A 654 -5.13 30.03 -12.82
CA LEU A 654 -6.40 30.24 -13.53
C LEU A 654 -7.48 29.36 -12.93
N THR A 655 -8.67 29.91 -12.75
CA THR A 655 -9.84 29.20 -12.23
C THR A 655 -10.93 29.13 -13.28
N PHE A 656 -11.38 27.92 -13.57
CA PHE A 656 -12.46 27.62 -14.50
C PHE A 656 -13.70 27.31 -13.66
N THR A 657 -14.73 28.15 -13.74
CA THR A 657 -15.96 28.02 -12.94
C THR A 657 -17.12 27.63 -13.84
N LEU A 658 -17.78 26.50 -13.56
CA LEU A 658 -18.90 26.00 -14.34
C LEU A 658 -20.05 27.00 -14.31
N MET A 659 -20.54 27.38 -15.49
CA MET A 659 -21.75 28.18 -15.66
C MET A 659 -22.95 27.31 -15.27
N LYS A 660 -23.69 27.72 -14.23
CA LYS A 660 -24.95 27.06 -13.87
C LYS A 660 -25.93 27.16 -15.05
N PRO A 661 -26.66 26.08 -15.39
CA PRO A 661 -27.78 26.18 -16.30
C PRO A 661 -28.76 27.24 -15.77
N ALA A 662 -29.28 28.10 -16.64
CA ALA A 662 -30.35 29.00 -16.25
C ALA A 662 -31.52 28.14 -15.75
N THR A 663 -31.93 28.31 -14.49
CA THR A 663 -33.14 27.68 -13.98
C THR A 663 -34.30 28.19 -14.85
N PRO A 664 -35.06 27.31 -15.53
CA PRO A 664 -36.19 27.77 -16.32
C PRO A 664 -37.15 28.51 -15.38
N SER A 665 -37.49 29.75 -15.75
CA SER A 665 -38.52 30.52 -15.06
C SER A 665 -39.81 29.70 -15.06
N ALA A 666 -40.32 29.41 -13.86
CA ALA A 666 -41.57 28.68 -13.66
C ALA A 666 -42.79 29.47 -14.15
#